data_AF-A0A935CLU8-F1
#
_entry.id   AF-A0A935CLU8-F1
#
_cell.length_a   1.000
_cell.length_b   1.000
_cell.length_c   1.000
_cell.angle_alpha   90.00
_cell.angle_beta   90.00
_cell.angle_gamma   90.00
#
_symmetry.space_group_name_H-M   'P 1'
#
loop_
_entity.id
_entity.type
_entity.pdbx_description
1 polymer ?
#
loop_
_entity_poly.entity_id
_entity_poly.type
_entity_poly.pdbx_seq_one_letter_code
_entity_poly.pdbx_strand_id
1 'polypeptide(L)'
;MKIPRHSALLTILGLLLLAALTGLPWVAAQPAAAPVSQPPPIHPQFALLDEAGAPVLISGNPVSTLKTCGACHDTAFIQSHSYHATLGLDEFNPSGQTAGARAWDSSAGAFGRWDALRYRYLSLAGDPLLDLGTPEWVMDFGDRHVGGGPALITRDGGSLSALPADASNPETAVLDPVSGQATAWDWAASGVVEMNCFLCHLPNPNNAARIAALQSGQFRWANTATLLGTGLVEADGNGFRWNAAAFEADGQLRTEFITVQDPSNANCGQCHGLVQTGISTPVSLTQATTTLWSTLTTGQIISGQRISASGLNLADKAELNRPWDVHAARQLQCTDCHFALNNPIYFRESAATRPAHLAFDPRRLDFGEYLQRPVHDFAKGITAQHAIAPELTDTMRRCDSCHNAASTHQWLPYTDRHLATVACETCHIPQVYAPALQSVDWTVLTADGEPRREYRGVAGDPQAAASLISGFQPALLLRQDVDGKTRLAPHNLVTAWYWVYGDPAQPVRLLDLQAAWFDGQSYAAAVMAGLDADGNGALSETELVLDTPAGQAIIADRLAALGLANPRIAGDVQPYTISHDVANGEWVTRECTACHSADSRLAQSFTIASAGPTGITPALLANGSTVMDGSLVNTADGAWRYEANAASADLYIFGKSSVSWIDWFGMIAFLGTLLAVGAHGGLRFASALRLPKHTPQLKQVYVYTVYERFWHWLQTFTILGLIFTGLVIHKPDLFGLFAFKSMVQVHNILAAIVVINAALSLFYHLASGEIKQFIPRPAGFYDQAIVQAKFYLQGIFKNEPHPFEKGPERKLNPLQQLTYFGLLNVLLPGQVITGALMWGAQRWPDLALSVGGLPLLAPVHSLIAWLLATFVVLHVYLTTTGHTPLANIQAMMNGWDMVETHEALPAPVGADPIILAQEAPSHGN
;
A
#
# COMPACT_ATOMS: atom_id res chain seq x y z
N MET A 1 -16.02 -72.00 -31.55
CA MET A 1 -17.18 -72.06 -30.65
C MET A 1 -17.72 -70.65 -30.47
N LYS A 2 -18.88 -70.33 -31.05
CA LYS A 2 -19.48 -68.98 -30.98
C LYS A 2 -20.24 -68.85 -29.66
N ILE A 3 -19.71 -68.07 -28.72
CA ILE A 3 -20.43 -67.67 -27.51
C ILE A 3 -21.38 -66.52 -27.90
N PRO A 4 -22.69 -66.60 -27.60
CA PRO A 4 -23.65 -65.61 -28.04
C PRO A 4 -23.42 -64.27 -27.31
N ARG A 5 -23.41 -63.17 -28.10
CA ARG A 5 -23.16 -61.78 -27.65
C ARG A 5 -24.07 -61.28 -26.52
N HIS A 6 -25.17 -61.96 -26.23
CA HIS A 6 -26.10 -61.58 -25.16
C HIS A 6 -25.60 -61.95 -23.75
N SER A 7 -24.77 -62.99 -23.60
CA SER A 7 -24.25 -63.41 -22.30
C SER A 7 -23.18 -62.45 -21.77
N ALA A 8 -22.34 -61.88 -22.65
CA ALA A 8 -21.33 -60.90 -22.27
C ALA A 8 -21.95 -59.59 -21.77
N LEU A 9 -23.05 -59.14 -22.40
CA LEU A 9 -23.72 -57.89 -22.00
C LEU A 9 -24.40 -58.01 -20.64
N LEU A 10 -25.06 -59.14 -20.35
CA LEU A 10 -25.67 -59.41 -19.04
C LEU A 10 -24.63 -59.57 -17.92
N THR A 11 -23.46 -60.13 -18.24
CA THR A 11 -22.37 -60.27 -17.25
C THR A 11 -21.74 -58.91 -16.93
N ILE A 12 -21.59 -58.04 -17.93
CA ILE A 12 -21.09 -56.67 -17.75
C ILE A 12 -22.11 -55.80 -17.01
N LEU A 13 -23.40 -55.91 -17.34
CA LEU A 13 -24.46 -55.20 -16.63
C LEU A 13 -24.59 -55.67 -15.17
N GLY A 14 -24.44 -56.98 -14.93
CA GLY A 14 -24.41 -57.57 -13.59
C GLY A 14 -23.21 -57.12 -12.76
N LEU A 15 -22.03 -57.00 -13.37
CA LEU A 15 -20.82 -56.48 -12.72
C LEU A 15 -20.91 -54.97 -12.43
N LEU A 16 -21.56 -54.19 -13.31
CA LEU A 16 -21.80 -52.76 -13.08
C LEU A 16 -22.85 -52.51 -11.99
N LEU A 17 -23.88 -53.37 -11.90
CA LEU A 17 -24.85 -53.34 -10.80
C LEU A 17 -24.23 -53.78 -9.47
N LEU A 18 -23.32 -54.76 -9.48
CA LEU A 18 -22.59 -55.17 -8.28
C LEU A 18 -21.64 -54.04 -7.82
N ALA A 19 -20.96 -53.36 -8.74
CA ALA A 19 -20.11 -52.20 -8.43
C ALA A 19 -20.91 -50.98 -7.92
N ALA A 20 -22.15 -50.78 -8.41
CA ALA A 20 -23.05 -49.74 -7.91
C ALA A 20 -23.61 -50.08 -6.51
N LEU A 21 -23.85 -51.36 -6.20
CA LEU A 21 -24.33 -51.81 -4.89
C LEU A 21 -23.23 -51.88 -3.83
N THR A 22 -21.96 -52.10 -4.22
CA THR A 22 -20.80 -52.04 -3.29
C THR A 22 -20.18 -50.65 -3.19
N GLY A 23 -20.61 -49.70 -4.03
CA GLY A 23 -20.11 -48.31 -4.09
C GLY A 23 -20.97 -47.29 -3.35
N LEU A 24 -22.08 -47.70 -2.73
CA LEU A 24 -22.83 -46.84 -1.82
C LEU A 24 -22.03 -46.71 -0.51
N PRO A 25 -21.48 -45.52 -0.17
CA PRO A 25 -20.98 -45.31 1.17
C PRO A 25 -22.16 -45.48 2.10
N TRP A 26 -22.04 -46.45 3.01
CA TRP A 26 -22.86 -46.49 4.21
C TRP A 26 -22.52 -45.21 4.98
N VAL A 27 -23.25 -44.12 4.70
CA VAL A 27 -23.28 -42.93 5.55
C VAL A 27 -24.11 -43.31 6.76
N ALA A 28 -23.54 -44.17 7.61
CA ALA A 28 -23.83 -44.07 9.02
C ALA A 28 -23.38 -42.66 9.39
N ALA A 29 -24.33 -41.82 9.82
CA ALA A 29 -24.01 -40.55 10.44
C ALA A 29 -23.00 -40.84 11.54
N GLN A 30 -21.73 -40.58 11.27
CA GLN A 30 -20.74 -40.51 12.33
C GLN A 30 -21.27 -39.43 13.26
N PRO A 31 -21.50 -39.73 14.56
CA PRO A 31 -21.73 -38.68 15.52
C PRO A 31 -20.60 -37.69 15.31
N ALA A 32 -20.93 -36.39 15.20
CA ALA A 32 -19.92 -35.34 15.19
C ALA A 32 -18.90 -35.71 16.26
N ALA A 33 -17.63 -35.87 15.86
CA ALA A 33 -16.57 -36.13 16.81
C ALA A 33 -16.73 -35.10 17.91
N ALA A 34 -17.00 -35.56 19.14
CA ALA A 34 -17.12 -34.67 20.28
C ALA A 34 -15.87 -33.78 20.26
N PRO A 35 -16.01 -32.45 20.45
CA PRO A 35 -14.86 -31.56 20.49
C PRO A 35 -13.85 -32.18 21.44
N VAL A 36 -12.62 -32.39 20.95
CA VAL A 36 -11.53 -32.86 21.78
C VAL A 36 -11.43 -31.86 22.92
N SER A 37 -11.85 -32.27 24.12
CA SER A 37 -11.73 -31.44 25.31
C SER A 37 -10.24 -31.19 25.49
N GLN A 38 -9.80 -29.97 25.18
CA GLN A 38 -8.50 -29.51 25.62
C GLN A 38 -8.47 -29.73 27.15
N PRO A 39 -7.42 -30.35 27.70
CA PRO A 39 -7.29 -30.38 29.15
C PRO A 39 -7.36 -28.93 29.63
N PRO A 40 -8.20 -28.61 30.63
CA PRO A 40 -8.34 -27.24 31.10
C PRO A 40 -6.94 -26.71 31.47
N PRO A 41 -6.63 -25.45 31.12
CA PRO A 41 -5.50 -24.77 31.73
C PRO A 41 -5.59 -24.97 33.24
N ILE A 42 -4.47 -25.30 33.88
CA ILE A 42 -4.43 -25.53 35.32
C ILE A 42 -4.57 -24.15 36.01
N HIS A 43 -5.78 -23.62 36.01
CA HIS A 43 -6.16 -22.48 36.82
C HIS A 43 -6.59 -23.02 38.19
N PRO A 44 -6.08 -22.48 39.32
CA PRO A 44 -6.53 -22.90 40.63
C PRO A 44 -8.02 -22.63 40.82
N GLN A 45 -8.67 -23.31 41.76
CA GLN A 45 -9.99 -22.91 42.23
C GLN A 45 -9.93 -21.48 42.79
N PHE A 46 -10.95 -20.70 42.50
CA PHE A 46 -11.09 -19.32 42.97
C PHE A 46 -12.56 -18.98 43.19
N ALA A 47 -12.82 -17.97 44.01
CA ALA A 47 -14.15 -17.42 44.22
C ALA A 47 -14.41 -16.27 43.25
N LEU A 48 -15.64 -16.17 42.74
CA LEU A 48 -16.13 -14.94 42.11
C LEU A 48 -16.50 -13.96 43.22
N LEU A 49 -15.95 -12.75 43.18
CA LEU A 49 -16.09 -11.72 44.19
C LEU A 49 -16.83 -10.50 43.64
N ASP A 50 -17.61 -9.83 44.47
CA ASP A 50 -18.20 -8.53 44.16
C ASP A 50 -17.23 -7.36 44.44
N GLU A 51 -17.67 -6.12 44.21
CA GLU A 51 -16.86 -4.91 44.42
C GLU A 51 -16.35 -4.74 45.86
N ALA A 52 -17.09 -5.27 46.85
CA ALA A 52 -16.72 -5.25 48.26
C ALA A 52 -15.76 -6.41 48.64
N GLY A 53 -15.47 -7.32 47.71
CA GLY A 53 -14.64 -8.50 47.92
C GLY A 53 -15.38 -9.67 48.58
N ALA A 54 -16.72 -9.63 48.63
CA ALA A 54 -17.52 -10.73 49.15
C ALA A 54 -17.82 -11.76 48.04
N PRO A 55 -17.90 -13.07 48.35
CA PRO A 55 -18.31 -14.07 47.36
C PRO A 55 -19.69 -13.77 46.79
N VAL A 56 -19.81 -13.73 45.46
CA VAL A 56 -21.05 -13.32 44.76
C VAL A 56 -22.23 -14.24 45.05
N LEU A 57 -21.97 -15.52 45.37
CA LEU A 57 -23.01 -16.46 45.78
C LEU A 57 -23.68 -16.04 47.10
N ILE A 58 -22.91 -15.41 48.01
CA ILE A 58 -23.38 -14.98 49.32
C ILE A 58 -24.03 -13.60 49.21
N SER A 59 -23.39 -12.66 48.50
CA SER A 59 -23.88 -11.30 48.40
C SER A 59 -25.03 -11.12 47.41
N GLY A 60 -25.11 -11.98 46.39
CA GLY A 60 -26.06 -11.82 45.27
C GLY A 60 -25.71 -10.65 44.33
N ASN A 61 -24.62 -9.94 44.61
CA ASN A 61 -24.22 -8.75 43.86
C ASN A 61 -23.54 -9.11 42.52
N PRO A 62 -23.38 -8.12 41.62
CA PRO A 62 -22.60 -8.29 40.40
C PRO A 62 -21.14 -8.64 40.69
N VAL A 63 -20.51 -9.39 39.80
CA VAL A 63 -19.09 -9.73 39.89
C VAL A 63 -18.20 -8.51 39.59
N SER A 64 -17.18 -8.31 40.42
CA SER A 64 -16.04 -7.43 40.14
C SER A 64 -14.92 -8.29 39.56
N THR A 65 -14.57 -8.05 38.30
CA THR A 65 -13.44 -8.73 37.64
C THR A 65 -12.12 -8.29 38.25
N LEU A 66 -12.02 -7.04 38.69
CA LEU A 66 -10.81 -6.52 39.33
C LEU A 66 -10.55 -7.14 40.70
N LYS A 67 -11.59 -7.42 41.50
CA LYS A 67 -11.45 -8.14 42.78
C LYS A 67 -11.28 -9.64 42.61
N THR A 68 -12.09 -10.25 41.74
CA THR A 68 -12.05 -11.70 41.45
C THR A 68 -10.68 -12.12 40.94
N CYS A 69 -10.21 -11.50 39.85
CA CYS A 69 -8.89 -11.82 39.28
C CYS A 69 -7.77 -11.22 40.15
N GLY A 70 -8.06 -10.14 40.88
CA GLY A 70 -7.16 -9.45 41.81
C GLY A 70 -6.63 -10.32 42.97
N ALA A 71 -7.30 -11.43 43.27
CA ALA A 71 -6.85 -12.39 44.27
C ALA A 71 -5.53 -13.09 43.89
N CYS A 72 -5.21 -13.16 42.59
CA CYS A 72 -4.00 -13.81 42.07
C CYS A 72 -3.18 -12.92 41.13
N HIS A 73 -3.82 -11.96 40.47
CA HIS A 73 -3.22 -11.06 39.49
C HIS A 73 -3.21 -9.61 40.01
N ASP A 74 -2.21 -8.83 39.63
CA ASP A 74 -2.17 -7.40 39.93
C ASP A 74 -3.06 -6.62 38.95
N THR A 75 -4.37 -6.65 39.19
CA THR A 75 -5.37 -6.06 38.29
C THR A 75 -5.23 -4.54 38.16
N ALA A 76 -4.68 -3.86 39.17
CA ALA A 76 -4.37 -2.44 39.10
C ALA A 76 -3.23 -2.16 38.11
N PHE A 77 -2.17 -2.98 38.12
CA PHE A 77 -1.10 -2.93 37.12
C PHE A 77 -1.65 -3.25 35.73
N ILE A 78 -2.46 -4.30 35.59
CA ILE A 78 -3.00 -4.71 34.28
C ILE A 78 -3.84 -3.59 33.68
N GLN A 79 -4.72 -2.97 34.46
CA GLN A 79 -5.61 -1.92 33.97
C GLN A 79 -4.86 -0.65 33.57
N SER A 80 -3.78 -0.29 34.28
CA SER A 80 -2.96 0.88 33.95
C SER A 80 -2.00 0.67 32.78
N HIS A 81 -1.81 -0.58 32.35
CA HIS A 81 -1.00 -0.96 31.18
C HIS A 81 -1.89 -1.64 30.14
N SER A 82 -2.92 -0.92 29.71
CA SER A 82 -3.91 -1.38 28.74
C SER A 82 -4.50 -0.20 27.96
N TYR A 83 -3.94 0.10 26.80
CA TYR A 83 -4.54 1.08 25.87
C TYR A 83 -5.93 0.65 25.37
N HIS A 84 -6.29 -0.64 25.48
CA HIS A 84 -7.65 -1.14 25.21
C HIS A 84 -8.65 -0.67 26.27
N ALA A 85 -8.19 -0.45 27.51
CA ALA A 85 -9.01 0.11 28.57
C ALA A 85 -9.08 1.64 28.46
N THR A 86 -7.97 2.33 28.19
CA THR A 86 -7.95 3.81 28.17
C THR A 86 -8.58 4.40 26.91
N LEU A 87 -8.38 3.79 25.73
CA LEU A 87 -8.86 4.26 24.42
C LEU A 87 -8.63 5.77 24.15
N GLY A 88 -7.55 6.33 24.66
CA GLY A 88 -7.17 7.75 24.47
C GLY A 88 -7.50 8.67 25.64
N LEU A 89 -8.08 8.18 26.73
CA LEU A 89 -8.31 8.96 27.96
C LEU A 89 -6.99 9.47 28.58
N ASP A 90 -5.94 8.67 28.52
CA ASP A 90 -4.58 9.01 29.00
C ASP A 90 -3.86 10.03 28.12
N GLU A 91 -4.37 10.27 26.90
CA GLU A 91 -3.89 11.25 25.93
C GLU A 91 -4.89 12.41 25.74
N PHE A 92 -5.82 12.59 26.68
CA PHE A 92 -6.90 13.57 26.56
C PHE A 92 -6.37 15.01 26.70
N ASN A 93 -6.74 15.87 25.74
CA ASN A 93 -6.29 17.25 25.61
C ASN A 93 -7.49 18.16 25.28
N PRO A 94 -7.34 19.49 25.43
CA PRO A 94 -8.33 20.43 24.92
C PRO A 94 -8.55 20.26 23.41
N SER A 95 -9.77 20.55 22.94
CA SER A 95 -10.16 20.42 21.52
C SER A 95 -9.15 21.08 20.57
N GLY A 96 -8.78 20.36 19.52
CA GLY A 96 -7.94 20.90 18.44
C GLY A 96 -6.44 20.92 18.73
N GLN A 97 -6.01 20.35 19.87
CA GLN A 97 -4.59 20.19 20.20
C GLN A 97 -4.04 18.80 19.80
N THR A 98 -4.90 17.88 19.35
CA THR A 98 -4.47 16.57 18.86
C THR A 98 -3.90 16.69 17.45
N ALA A 99 -2.62 16.36 17.28
CA ALA A 99 -1.94 16.42 15.99
C ALA A 99 -2.60 15.47 14.95
N GLY A 100 -2.80 15.96 13.73
CA GLY A 100 -3.38 15.15 12.64
C GLY A 100 -4.86 14.79 12.80
N ALA A 101 -5.55 15.40 13.77
CA ALA A 101 -6.96 15.17 14.06
C ALA A 101 -7.82 16.39 13.65
N ARG A 102 -9.14 16.28 13.84
CA ARG A 102 -10.08 17.38 13.55
C ARG A 102 -10.01 18.46 14.62
N ALA A 103 -10.48 19.66 14.31
CA ALA A 103 -10.40 20.81 15.21
C ALA A 103 -11.16 20.65 16.54
N TRP A 104 -12.10 19.71 16.61
CA TRP A 104 -12.87 19.38 17.81
C TRP A 104 -12.40 18.11 18.51
N ASP A 105 -11.44 17.35 17.92
CA ASP A 105 -10.93 16.15 18.56
C ASP A 105 -10.12 16.52 19.81
N SER A 106 -10.28 15.72 20.87
CA SER A 106 -9.64 15.88 22.18
C SER A 106 -8.66 14.76 22.50
N SER A 107 -8.62 13.69 21.72
CA SER A 107 -7.60 12.63 21.84
C SER A 107 -7.38 11.94 20.49
N ALA A 108 -6.34 11.11 20.40
CA ALA A 108 -6.07 10.29 19.21
C ALA A 108 -6.87 8.96 19.19
N GLY A 109 -7.63 8.67 20.24
CA GLY A 109 -8.35 7.41 20.46
C GLY A 109 -9.87 7.55 20.40
N ALA A 110 -10.56 6.41 20.42
CA ALA A 110 -12.03 6.38 20.33
C ALA A 110 -12.73 7.17 21.46
N PHE A 111 -12.08 7.36 22.60
CA PHE A 111 -12.53 8.29 23.63
C PHE A 111 -11.89 9.68 23.42
N GLY A 112 -12.56 10.54 22.66
CA GLY A 112 -12.13 11.92 22.39
C GLY A 112 -11.91 12.24 20.92
N ARG A 113 -11.69 11.24 20.07
CA ARG A 113 -11.73 11.38 18.61
C ARG A 113 -13.12 11.13 18.07
N TRP A 114 -13.61 12.03 17.24
CA TRP A 114 -14.91 11.91 16.60
C TRP A 114 -14.91 10.83 15.50
N ASP A 115 -15.84 9.87 15.60
CA ASP A 115 -16.06 8.81 14.62
C ASP A 115 -17.21 9.20 13.66
N ALA A 116 -16.83 9.61 12.45
CA ALA A 116 -17.79 9.97 11.40
C ALA A 116 -18.67 8.78 10.95
N LEU A 117 -18.33 7.54 11.31
CA LEU A 117 -19.17 6.37 11.03
C LEU A 117 -20.40 6.28 11.95
N ARG A 118 -20.31 6.90 13.14
CA ARG A 118 -21.37 6.92 14.16
C ARG A 118 -22.00 8.28 14.37
N TYR A 119 -21.29 9.36 14.03
CA TYR A 119 -21.80 10.73 14.08
C TYR A 119 -22.23 11.19 15.48
N ARG A 120 -21.46 10.78 16.49
CA ARG A 120 -21.65 11.20 17.88
C ARG A 120 -20.39 11.86 18.41
N TYR A 121 -20.50 13.10 18.85
CA TYR A 121 -19.41 13.91 19.37
C TYR A 121 -19.37 13.87 20.90
N LEU A 122 -18.26 13.35 21.45
CA LEU A 122 -18.01 13.35 22.88
C LEU A 122 -17.84 14.80 23.38
N SER A 123 -18.87 15.33 24.02
CA SER A 123 -18.89 16.73 24.42
C SER A 123 -17.87 17.02 25.52
N LEU A 124 -17.25 18.19 25.42
CA LEU A 124 -16.29 18.72 26.37
C LEU A 124 -16.95 19.68 27.35
N ALA A 125 -16.30 19.87 28.50
CA ALA A 125 -16.76 20.88 29.45
C ALA A 125 -16.71 22.27 28.81
N GLY A 126 -17.84 22.99 28.84
CA GLY A 126 -17.98 24.29 28.21
C GLY A 126 -18.52 24.28 26.78
N ASP A 127 -18.76 23.11 26.18
CA ASP A 127 -19.49 23.04 24.92
C ASP A 127 -20.93 23.56 25.10
N PRO A 128 -21.46 24.33 24.13
CA PRO A 128 -22.77 24.97 24.27
C PRO A 128 -23.93 23.97 24.24
N LEU A 129 -23.74 22.81 23.62
CA LEU A 129 -24.72 21.76 23.47
C LEU A 129 -24.09 20.39 23.78
N LEU A 130 -24.78 19.59 24.58
CA LEU A 130 -24.41 18.18 24.80
C LEU A 130 -24.87 17.35 23.59
N ASP A 131 -23.95 16.57 23.00
CA ASP A 131 -24.25 15.51 22.04
C ASP A 131 -24.09 14.14 22.69
N LEU A 132 -22.88 13.80 23.13
CA LEU A 132 -22.56 12.53 23.77
C LEU A 132 -21.83 12.80 25.10
N GLY A 133 -22.45 12.45 26.22
CA GLY A 133 -21.77 12.40 27.51
C GLY A 133 -20.95 11.12 27.71
N THR A 134 -20.13 11.05 28.76
CA THR A 134 -19.35 9.84 29.09
C THR A 134 -20.24 8.60 29.29
N PRO A 135 -21.40 8.65 29.99
CA PRO A 135 -22.28 7.48 30.10
C PRO A 135 -22.79 7.01 28.74
N GLU A 136 -23.24 7.91 27.87
CA GLU A 136 -23.71 7.54 26.53
C GLU A 136 -22.57 7.01 25.65
N TRP A 137 -21.35 7.52 25.82
CA TRP A 137 -20.19 6.95 25.13
C TRP A 137 -19.99 5.48 25.52
N VAL A 138 -20.15 5.13 26.81
CA VAL A 138 -20.10 3.73 27.25
C VAL A 138 -21.24 2.89 26.65
N MET A 139 -22.44 3.47 26.54
CA MET A 139 -23.60 2.80 25.92
C MET A 139 -23.38 2.55 24.42
N ASP A 140 -22.83 3.54 23.71
CA ASP A 140 -22.68 3.50 22.26
C ASP A 140 -21.41 2.74 21.85
N PHE A 141 -20.24 3.07 22.41
CA PHE A 141 -18.92 2.51 22.07
C PHE A 141 -18.53 1.27 22.88
N GLY A 142 -19.37 0.83 23.81
CA GLY A 142 -19.14 -0.34 24.66
C GLY A 142 -18.98 -1.67 23.90
N ASP A 143 -19.47 -1.76 22.66
CA ASP A 143 -19.26 -2.91 21.76
C ASP A 143 -17.80 -3.05 21.30
N ARG A 144 -17.03 -1.96 21.30
CA ARG A 144 -15.60 -1.90 20.92
C ARG A 144 -14.66 -1.60 22.09
N HIS A 145 -15.17 -1.50 23.31
CA HIS A 145 -14.38 -1.20 24.51
C HIS A 145 -14.46 -2.35 25.51
N VAL A 146 -13.37 -2.61 26.24
CA VAL A 146 -13.28 -3.75 27.18
C VAL A 146 -13.75 -3.42 28.61
N GLY A 147 -14.15 -2.18 28.89
CA GLY A 147 -14.34 -1.67 30.25
C GLY A 147 -13.05 -1.09 30.84
N GLY A 148 -13.14 -0.47 32.02
CA GLY A 148 -12.04 0.32 32.61
C GLY A 148 -11.92 1.70 31.97
N GLY A 149 -10.79 2.38 32.18
CA GLY A 149 -10.51 3.71 31.61
C GLY A 149 -11.73 4.66 31.69
N PRO A 150 -12.25 5.20 30.57
CA PRO A 150 -13.35 6.16 30.57
C PRO A 150 -14.69 5.63 31.08
N ALA A 151 -14.82 4.31 31.32
CA ALA A 151 -16.01 3.71 31.94
C ALA A 151 -15.86 3.51 33.47
N LEU A 152 -14.73 3.91 34.04
CA LEU A 152 -14.39 3.73 35.46
C LEU A 152 -13.82 5.01 36.10
N ILE A 153 -12.93 5.70 35.38
CA ILE A 153 -12.23 6.89 35.85
C ILE A 153 -12.64 8.14 35.08
N THR A 154 -12.59 9.27 35.76
CA THR A 154 -12.87 10.60 35.21
C THR A 154 -11.73 11.09 34.33
N ARG A 155 -11.96 12.16 33.56
CA ARG A 155 -10.97 12.83 32.71
C ARG A 155 -9.75 13.36 33.48
N ASP A 156 -9.90 13.64 34.77
CA ASP A 156 -8.82 14.08 35.67
C ASP A 156 -8.22 12.94 36.52
N GLY A 157 -8.62 11.68 36.28
CA GLY A 157 -8.05 10.49 36.92
C GLY A 157 -8.68 10.09 38.27
N GLY A 158 -9.76 10.77 38.69
CA GLY A 158 -10.62 10.37 39.80
C GLY A 158 -11.58 9.23 39.45
N SER A 159 -12.51 8.91 40.36
CA SER A 159 -13.53 7.88 40.16
C SER A 159 -14.84 8.49 39.64
N LEU A 160 -15.43 7.90 38.59
CA LEU A 160 -16.72 8.38 38.07
C LEU A 160 -17.84 8.29 39.13
N SER A 161 -17.82 7.26 39.96
CA SER A 161 -18.78 7.06 41.05
C SER A 161 -18.66 8.10 42.18
N ALA A 162 -17.59 8.90 42.21
CA ALA A 162 -17.42 9.99 43.16
C ALA A 162 -17.96 11.34 42.63
N LEU A 163 -18.27 11.43 41.33
CA LEU A 163 -18.85 12.65 40.77
C LEU A 163 -20.34 12.77 41.13
N PRO A 164 -20.81 13.96 41.51
CA PRO A 164 -22.24 14.21 41.67
C PRO A 164 -22.94 14.16 40.31
N ALA A 165 -24.18 13.70 40.31
CA ALA A 165 -25.05 13.77 39.14
C ALA A 165 -25.32 15.25 38.79
N ASP A 166 -24.85 15.69 37.63
CA ASP A 166 -24.91 17.09 37.20
C ASP A 166 -25.09 17.17 35.68
N ALA A 167 -26.25 17.67 35.23
CA ALA A 167 -26.57 17.79 33.81
C ALA A 167 -25.64 18.77 33.06
N SER A 168 -24.91 19.64 33.77
CA SER A 168 -23.95 20.57 33.17
C SER A 168 -22.55 19.97 32.97
N ASN A 169 -22.28 18.81 33.57
CA ASN A 169 -21.01 18.10 33.42
C ASN A 169 -21.15 16.96 32.40
N PRO A 170 -20.49 17.00 31.24
CA PRO A 170 -20.55 15.93 30.24
C PRO A 170 -20.12 14.55 30.76
N GLU A 171 -19.34 14.49 31.85
CA GLU A 171 -18.97 13.21 32.49
C GLU A 171 -20.11 12.60 33.31
N THR A 172 -21.12 13.39 33.70
CA THR A 172 -22.29 12.95 34.46
C THR A 172 -23.61 13.43 33.82
N ALA A 173 -23.62 13.56 32.49
CA ALA A 173 -24.80 13.97 31.74
C ALA A 173 -25.06 13.01 30.57
N VAL A 174 -26.34 12.87 30.21
CA VAL A 174 -26.80 12.21 28.99
C VAL A 174 -27.80 13.10 28.27
N LEU A 175 -27.83 13.03 26.94
CA LEU A 175 -28.78 13.75 26.13
C LEU A 175 -30.16 13.07 26.17
N ASP A 176 -31.20 13.79 26.59
CA ASP A 176 -32.57 13.31 26.43
C ASP A 176 -32.98 13.40 24.95
N PRO A 177 -33.27 12.28 24.28
CA PRO A 177 -33.58 12.28 22.84
C PRO A 177 -34.90 12.99 22.51
N VAL A 178 -35.79 13.22 23.49
CA VAL A 178 -37.08 13.88 23.26
C VAL A 178 -36.96 15.40 23.41
N SER A 179 -36.34 15.86 24.49
CA SER A 179 -36.21 17.30 24.75
C SER A 179 -34.96 17.94 24.13
N GLY A 180 -33.97 17.14 23.77
CA GLY A 180 -32.65 17.61 23.31
C GLY A 180 -31.84 18.34 24.38
N GLN A 181 -32.26 18.23 25.64
CA GLN A 181 -31.59 18.81 26.80
C GLN A 181 -30.73 17.77 27.52
N ALA A 182 -29.68 18.25 28.18
CA ALA A 182 -28.87 17.41 29.05
C ALA A 182 -29.66 17.02 30.31
N THR A 183 -29.53 15.76 30.72
CA THR A 183 -30.07 15.23 31.96
C THR A 183 -28.96 14.62 32.79
N ALA A 184 -29.04 14.76 34.11
CA ALA A 184 -28.02 14.27 35.02
C ALA A 184 -28.03 12.74 35.08
N TRP A 185 -26.84 12.14 35.01
CA TRP A 185 -26.58 10.71 35.16
C TRP A 185 -25.97 10.42 36.53
N ASP A 186 -26.49 9.41 37.21
CA ASP A 186 -25.99 8.97 38.51
C ASP A 186 -25.14 7.69 38.37
N TRP A 187 -23.82 7.86 38.46
CA TRP A 187 -22.86 6.76 38.47
C TRP A 187 -22.96 5.87 39.72
N ALA A 188 -23.44 6.39 40.86
CA ALA A 188 -23.66 5.58 42.05
C ALA A 188 -24.82 4.60 41.85
N ALA A 189 -25.87 5.03 41.14
CA ALA A 189 -27.02 4.20 40.81
C ALA A 189 -26.71 3.16 39.71
N SER A 190 -26.15 3.61 38.58
CA SER A 190 -25.82 2.74 37.44
C SER A 190 -24.62 1.83 37.68
N GLY A 191 -23.69 2.26 38.53
CA GLY A 191 -22.36 1.67 38.68
C GLY A 191 -21.43 2.04 37.53
N VAL A 192 -20.19 1.56 37.61
CA VAL A 192 -19.14 1.72 36.61
C VAL A 192 -18.89 0.40 35.87
N VAL A 193 -18.16 0.44 34.75
CA VAL A 193 -17.77 -0.77 34.02
C VAL A 193 -16.29 -1.04 34.26
N GLU A 194 -15.99 -2.03 35.09
CA GLU A 194 -14.64 -2.53 35.28
C GLU A 194 -14.09 -3.19 34.00
N MET A 195 -12.76 -3.23 33.84
CA MET A 195 -12.12 -3.97 32.76
C MET A 195 -12.54 -5.45 32.81
N ASN A 196 -13.15 -5.92 31.74
CA ASN A 196 -13.84 -7.20 31.71
C ASN A 196 -12.91 -8.32 31.22
N CYS A 197 -12.23 -8.97 32.17
CA CYS A 197 -11.33 -10.09 31.88
C CYS A 197 -12.03 -11.26 31.15
N PHE A 198 -13.34 -11.45 31.34
CA PHE A 198 -14.08 -12.57 30.78
C PHE A 198 -14.22 -12.52 29.26
N LEU A 199 -14.16 -11.33 28.65
CA LEU A 199 -14.21 -11.17 27.19
C LEU A 199 -13.08 -11.93 26.48
N CYS A 200 -11.89 -11.90 27.08
CA CYS A 200 -10.68 -12.51 26.50
C CYS A 200 -10.40 -13.89 27.07
N HIS A 201 -10.74 -14.12 28.35
CA HIS A 201 -10.34 -15.33 29.05
C HIS A 201 -11.42 -16.40 29.17
N LEU A 202 -12.62 -16.21 28.61
CA LEU A 202 -13.61 -17.29 28.48
C LEU A 202 -13.67 -17.82 27.04
N PRO A 203 -13.99 -19.11 26.85
CA PRO A 203 -14.12 -19.69 25.52
C PRO A 203 -15.33 -19.14 24.74
N ASN A 204 -16.45 -18.88 25.42
CA ASN A 204 -17.69 -18.40 24.82
C ASN A 204 -18.35 -17.31 25.69
N PRO A 205 -17.73 -16.12 25.83
CA PRO A 205 -18.33 -15.03 26.59
C PRO A 205 -19.58 -14.50 25.88
N ASN A 206 -20.61 -14.17 26.64
CA ASN A 206 -21.84 -13.62 26.10
C ASN A 206 -21.75 -12.10 25.94
N ASN A 207 -21.01 -11.65 24.93
CA ASN A 207 -20.83 -10.22 24.68
C ASN A 207 -22.13 -9.53 24.21
N ALA A 208 -23.06 -10.24 23.59
CA ALA A 208 -24.37 -9.69 23.25
C ALA A 208 -25.15 -9.27 24.51
N ALA A 209 -25.18 -10.12 25.54
CA ALA A 209 -25.79 -9.78 26.82
C ALA A 209 -25.07 -8.63 27.53
N ARG A 210 -23.73 -8.60 27.47
CA ARG A 210 -22.94 -7.47 27.97
C ARG A 210 -23.31 -6.17 27.27
N ILE A 211 -23.33 -6.14 25.94
CA ILE A 211 -23.68 -4.96 25.15
C ILE A 211 -25.10 -4.48 25.50
N ALA A 212 -26.07 -5.40 25.64
CA ALA A 212 -27.41 -5.03 26.07
C ALA A 212 -27.45 -4.41 27.48
N ALA A 213 -26.64 -4.93 28.43
CA ALA A 213 -26.50 -4.33 29.75
C ALA A 213 -25.88 -2.92 29.68
N LEU A 214 -24.86 -2.72 28.84
CA LEU A 214 -24.26 -1.40 28.60
C LEU A 214 -25.27 -0.42 28.00
N GLN A 215 -25.95 -0.79 26.92
CA GLN A 215 -26.92 0.06 26.22
C GLN A 215 -28.13 0.44 27.08
N SER A 216 -28.49 -0.41 28.06
CA SER A 216 -29.56 -0.12 29.02
C SER A 216 -29.09 0.68 30.25
N GLY A 217 -27.80 1.05 30.32
CA GLY A 217 -27.22 1.79 31.45
C GLY A 217 -27.00 0.96 32.71
N GLN A 218 -27.14 -0.37 32.64
CA GLN A 218 -26.89 -1.30 33.75
C GLN A 218 -25.39 -1.64 33.87
N PHE A 219 -24.56 -0.60 33.98
CA PHE A 219 -23.11 -0.71 33.91
C PHE A 219 -22.52 -1.68 34.94
N ARG A 220 -23.02 -1.65 36.19
CA ARG A 220 -22.57 -2.58 37.25
C ARG A 220 -22.75 -4.06 36.88
N TRP A 221 -23.75 -4.39 36.06
CA TRP A 221 -24.06 -5.77 35.67
C TRP A 221 -23.36 -6.21 34.39
N ALA A 222 -22.71 -5.32 33.65
CA ALA A 222 -22.14 -5.61 32.33
C ALA A 222 -21.17 -6.80 32.35
N ASN A 223 -20.30 -6.90 33.37
CA ASN A 223 -19.34 -7.99 33.49
C ASN A 223 -20.01 -9.31 33.90
N THR A 224 -21.08 -9.25 34.70
CA THR A 224 -21.87 -10.43 35.06
C THR A 224 -22.65 -10.96 33.86
N ALA A 225 -23.20 -10.07 33.02
CA ALA A 225 -23.93 -10.44 31.81
C ALA A 225 -23.07 -11.26 30.84
N THR A 226 -21.75 -11.03 30.81
CA THR A 226 -20.80 -11.83 30.02
C THR A 226 -20.80 -13.32 30.39
N LEU A 227 -21.19 -13.67 31.62
CA LEU A 227 -21.23 -15.05 32.12
C LEU A 227 -22.53 -15.78 31.73
N LEU A 228 -23.52 -15.12 31.11
CA LEU A 228 -24.76 -15.79 30.70
C LEU A 228 -24.49 -16.96 29.75
N GLY A 229 -25.07 -18.12 30.05
CA GLY A 229 -24.90 -19.34 29.26
C GLY A 229 -23.69 -20.19 29.65
N THR A 230 -22.83 -19.72 30.57
CA THR A 230 -21.75 -20.53 31.15
C THR A 230 -22.24 -21.54 32.20
N GLY A 231 -23.48 -21.39 32.67
CA GLY A 231 -24.03 -22.13 33.81
C GLY A 231 -23.70 -21.52 35.17
N LEU A 232 -22.90 -20.44 35.23
CA LEU A 232 -22.59 -19.71 36.47
C LEU A 232 -23.74 -18.80 36.92
N VAL A 233 -24.48 -18.24 35.96
CA VAL A 233 -25.49 -17.22 36.19
C VAL A 233 -26.66 -17.38 35.23
N GLU A 234 -27.85 -17.08 35.72
CA GLU A 234 -29.11 -17.05 34.98
C GLU A 234 -29.69 -15.63 34.98
N ALA A 235 -30.44 -15.28 33.94
CA ALA A 235 -31.18 -14.02 33.92
C ALA A 235 -32.37 -14.10 34.91
N ASP A 236 -32.58 -13.05 35.70
CA ASP A 236 -33.67 -12.94 36.67
C ASP A 236 -34.28 -11.54 36.64
N GLY A 237 -35.39 -11.37 35.91
CA GLY A 237 -36.00 -10.06 35.67
C GLY A 237 -35.03 -9.09 34.99
N ASN A 238 -34.75 -7.96 35.66
CA ASN A 238 -33.78 -6.95 35.22
C ASN A 238 -32.37 -7.16 35.80
N GLY A 239 -32.10 -8.31 36.43
CA GLY A 239 -30.81 -8.61 37.02
C GLY A 239 -30.39 -10.05 36.74
N PHE A 240 -29.53 -10.58 37.60
CA PHE A 240 -28.93 -11.89 37.42
C PHE A 240 -28.94 -12.67 38.72
N ARG A 241 -29.15 -13.98 38.61
CA ARG A 241 -29.15 -14.92 39.74
C ARG A 241 -28.02 -15.92 39.59
N TRP A 242 -27.18 -16.01 40.61
CA TRP A 242 -26.08 -16.96 40.67
C TRP A 242 -26.56 -18.40 40.83
N ASN A 243 -26.00 -19.32 40.05
CA ASN A 243 -26.29 -20.73 40.14
C ASN A 243 -25.49 -21.36 41.29
N ALA A 244 -26.15 -21.61 42.43
CA ALA A 244 -25.53 -22.22 43.60
C ALA A 244 -24.85 -23.58 43.32
N ALA A 245 -25.33 -24.34 42.31
CA ALA A 245 -24.73 -25.62 41.96
C ALA A 245 -23.32 -25.48 41.36
N ALA A 246 -22.96 -24.30 40.84
CA ALA A 246 -21.63 -24.05 40.26
C ALA A 246 -20.53 -23.76 41.29
N PHE A 247 -20.89 -23.67 42.58
CA PHE A 247 -19.99 -23.31 43.65
C PHE A 247 -19.86 -24.44 44.68
N GLU A 248 -18.72 -24.46 45.36
CA GLU A 248 -18.50 -25.20 46.59
C GLU A 248 -19.07 -24.46 47.80
N ALA A 249 -19.17 -25.16 48.93
CA ALA A 249 -19.76 -24.61 50.16
C ALA A 249 -18.99 -23.41 50.75
N ASP A 250 -17.72 -23.26 50.39
CA ASP A 250 -16.85 -22.14 50.78
C ASP A 250 -16.91 -20.97 49.78
N GLY A 251 -17.75 -21.05 48.75
CA GLY A 251 -17.95 -20.01 47.74
C GLY A 251 -16.96 -20.04 46.58
N GLN A 252 -16.04 -21.01 46.54
CA GLN A 252 -15.16 -21.22 45.37
C GLN A 252 -15.94 -21.85 44.21
N LEU A 253 -15.50 -21.61 42.98
CA LEU A 253 -16.05 -22.30 41.81
C LEU A 253 -15.67 -23.78 41.83
N ARG A 254 -16.63 -24.64 41.49
CA ARG A 254 -16.31 -26.06 41.22
C ARG A 254 -15.44 -26.16 39.98
N THR A 255 -14.53 -27.12 39.96
CA THR A 255 -13.51 -27.26 38.92
C THR A 255 -14.09 -27.35 37.51
N GLU A 256 -15.25 -27.98 37.33
CA GLU A 256 -15.92 -28.12 36.04
C GLU A 256 -16.44 -26.80 35.45
N PHE A 257 -16.60 -25.74 36.27
CA PHE A 257 -17.00 -24.40 35.81
C PHE A 257 -15.81 -23.45 35.62
N ILE A 258 -14.59 -23.91 35.91
CA ILE A 258 -13.37 -23.13 35.68
C ILE A 258 -12.92 -23.34 34.23
N THR A 259 -13.40 -22.46 33.35
CA THR A 259 -13.12 -22.53 31.90
C THR A 259 -12.18 -21.42 31.43
N VAL A 260 -11.46 -20.76 32.36
CA VAL A 260 -10.54 -19.66 32.04
C VAL A 260 -9.44 -20.16 31.10
N GLN A 261 -9.16 -19.42 30.02
CA GLN A 261 -8.19 -19.79 28.99
C GLN A 261 -7.38 -18.60 28.48
N ASP A 262 -6.38 -18.89 27.64
CA ASP A 262 -5.70 -17.88 26.85
C ASP A 262 -6.65 -17.29 25.79
N PRO A 263 -6.47 -16.01 25.39
CA PRO A 263 -7.31 -15.39 24.37
C PRO A 263 -7.22 -16.11 23.01
N SER A 264 -8.37 -16.41 22.42
CA SER A 264 -8.49 -17.00 21.09
C SER A 264 -8.82 -15.96 20.03
N ASN A 265 -8.66 -16.33 18.75
CA ASN A 265 -9.11 -15.50 17.61
C ASN A 265 -10.58 -15.07 17.72
N ALA A 266 -11.46 -15.96 18.21
CA ALA A 266 -12.87 -15.65 18.38
C ALA A 266 -13.12 -14.60 19.48
N ASN A 267 -12.25 -14.52 20.50
CA ASN A 267 -12.31 -13.47 21.51
C ASN A 267 -11.99 -12.10 20.88
N CYS A 268 -10.90 -12.00 20.12
CA CYS A 268 -10.53 -10.77 19.42
C CYS A 268 -11.60 -10.31 18.40
N GLY A 269 -12.23 -11.27 17.73
CA GLY A 269 -13.28 -11.00 16.73
C GLY A 269 -14.55 -10.36 17.29
N GLN A 270 -14.77 -10.38 18.61
CA GLN A 270 -15.96 -9.76 19.22
C GLN A 270 -15.99 -8.24 19.09
N CYS A 271 -14.82 -7.60 18.92
CA CYS A 271 -14.70 -6.14 18.85
C CYS A 271 -13.98 -5.65 17.59
N HIS A 272 -13.09 -6.45 16.98
CA HIS A 272 -12.26 -5.98 15.86
C HIS A 272 -12.92 -6.13 14.49
N GLY A 273 -13.67 -7.21 14.22
CA GLY A 273 -14.24 -7.47 12.90
C GLY A 273 -14.61 -8.93 12.70
N LEU A 274 -14.89 -9.33 11.46
CA LEU A 274 -15.31 -10.69 11.16
C LEU A 274 -14.13 -11.67 11.27
N VAL A 275 -14.11 -12.42 12.37
CA VAL A 275 -13.18 -13.52 12.60
C VAL A 275 -13.97 -14.83 12.63
N GLN A 276 -13.74 -15.70 11.65
CA GLN A 276 -14.42 -16.99 11.54
C GLN A 276 -13.39 -18.12 11.63
N THR A 277 -13.35 -18.77 12.79
CA THR A 277 -12.42 -19.86 13.11
C THR A 277 -12.91 -21.23 12.64
N GLY A 278 -14.24 -21.43 12.59
CA GLY A 278 -14.87 -22.67 12.14
C GLY A 278 -15.04 -22.73 10.62
N ILE A 279 -14.75 -23.88 10.01
CA ILE A 279 -14.88 -24.08 8.55
C ILE A 279 -16.27 -24.54 8.11
N SER A 280 -17.09 -25.07 9.03
CA SER A 280 -18.40 -25.66 8.73
C SER A 280 -19.51 -24.62 8.49
N THR A 281 -19.40 -23.46 9.12
CA THR A 281 -20.34 -22.35 8.92
C THR A 281 -19.80 -21.44 7.82
N PRO A 282 -20.53 -21.24 6.72
CA PRO A 282 -20.11 -20.31 5.67
C PRO A 282 -19.94 -18.89 6.21
N VAL A 283 -18.81 -18.25 5.89
CA VAL A 283 -18.57 -16.82 6.13
C VAL A 283 -19.68 -16.05 5.43
N SER A 284 -20.39 -15.19 6.16
CA SER A 284 -21.50 -14.40 5.65
C SER A 284 -21.44 -12.98 6.19
N LEU A 285 -21.90 -12.04 5.37
CA LEU A 285 -22.10 -10.63 5.70
C LEU A 285 -23.60 -10.38 5.56
N THR A 286 -24.40 -10.98 6.46
CA THR A 286 -25.87 -10.89 6.35
C THR A 286 -26.40 -9.47 6.54
N GLN A 287 -25.64 -8.58 7.18
CA GLN A 287 -25.90 -7.15 7.28
C GLN A 287 -24.57 -6.38 7.39
N ALA A 288 -24.46 -5.24 6.72
CA ALA A 288 -23.35 -4.31 6.92
C ALA A 288 -23.58 -3.54 8.23
N THR A 289 -23.36 -4.19 9.36
CA THR A 289 -23.49 -3.57 10.68
C THR A 289 -22.25 -2.75 11.00
N THR A 290 -22.41 -1.64 11.74
CA THR A 290 -21.29 -0.85 12.27
C THR A 290 -20.44 -1.61 13.29
N THR A 291 -20.94 -2.73 13.83
CA THR A 291 -20.24 -3.54 14.84
C THR A 291 -19.02 -4.27 14.28
N LEU A 292 -19.07 -4.78 13.03
CA LEU A 292 -17.94 -5.46 12.37
C LEU A 292 -16.99 -4.45 11.72
N TRP A 293 -16.50 -3.49 12.51
CA TRP A 293 -15.96 -2.23 11.99
C TRP A 293 -14.73 -2.36 11.09
N SER A 294 -13.76 -3.25 11.39
CA SER A 294 -12.60 -3.40 10.50
C SER A 294 -13.06 -4.01 9.17
N THR A 295 -13.90 -5.03 9.19
CA THR A 295 -14.49 -5.62 7.97
C THR A 295 -15.29 -4.58 7.20
N LEU A 296 -16.11 -3.77 7.87
CA LEU A 296 -16.85 -2.66 7.25
C LEU A 296 -15.90 -1.65 6.58
N THR A 297 -14.85 -1.22 7.27
CA THR A 297 -13.97 -0.13 6.80
C THR A 297 -12.85 -0.58 5.87
N THR A 298 -12.56 -1.88 5.77
CA THR A 298 -11.42 -2.38 4.99
C THR A 298 -11.72 -3.59 4.11
N GLY A 299 -12.85 -4.27 4.32
CA GLY A 299 -13.20 -5.53 3.66
C GLY A 299 -12.42 -6.75 4.19
N GLN A 300 -11.58 -6.59 5.22
CA GLN A 300 -10.80 -7.70 5.76
C GLN A 300 -11.67 -8.74 6.46
N ILE A 301 -11.38 -10.02 6.21
CA ILE A 301 -12.02 -11.18 6.85
C ILE A 301 -10.93 -12.15 7.34
N ILE A 302 -10.89 -12.37 8.65
CA ILE A 302 -9.91 -13.29 9.25
C ILE A 302 -10.55 -14.68 9.30
N SER A 303 -10.31 -15.48 8.26
CA SER A 303 -10.80 -16.86 8.21
C SER A 303 -9.91 -17.79 7.40
N GLY A 304 -9.77 -19.02 7.88
CA GLY A 304 -9.15 -20.11 7.13
C GLY A 304 -10.07 -20.76 6.08
N GLN A 305 -11.36 -20.38 6.05
CA GLN A 305 -12.31 -20.90 5.07
C GLN A 305 -11.95 -20.43 3.65
N ARG A 306 -12.15 -21.29 2.65
CA ARG A 306 -12.03 -20.90 1.24
C ARG A 306 -13.07 -19.85 0.88
N ILE A 307 -12.68 -18.84 0.10
CA ILE A 307 -13.57 -17.79 -0.36
C ILE A 307 -14.76 -18.39 -1.14
N SER A 308 -14.50 -19.38 -2.00
CA SER A 308 -15.52 -20.12 -2.76
C SER A 308 -16.56 -20.85 -1.90
N ALA A 309 -16.23 -21.15 -0.64
CA ALA A 309 -17.12 -21.83 0.32
C ALA A 309 -17.92 -20.85 1.21
N SER A 310 -17.71 -19.54 1.06
CA SER A 310 -18.46 -18.53 1.81
C SER A 310 -19.96 -18.51 1.43
N GLY A 311 -20.78 -17.86 2.25
CA GLY A 311 -22.18 -17.53 1.95
C GLY A 311 -22.35 -16.27 1.08
N LEU A 312 -21.25 -15.63 0.65
CA LEU A 312 -21.29 -14.35 -0.06
C LEU A 312 -21.64 -14.50 -1.54
N ASN A 313 -22.27 -13.47 -2.10
CA ASN A 313 -22.65 -13.35 -3.51
C ASN A 313 -21.48 -12.84 -4.37
N LEU A 314 -20.44 -13.67 -4.52
CA LEU A 314 -19.18 -13.28 -5.16
C LEU A 314 -19.20 -13.49 -6.68
N ALA A 315 -18.62 -12.54 -7.42
CA ALA A 315 -18.24 -12.74 -8.82
C ALA A 315 -17.17 -13.84 -8.92
N ASP A 316 -17.29 -14.70 -9.94
CA ASP A 316 -16.35 -15.79 -10.23
C ASP A 316 -16.06 -16.71 -9.03
N LYS A 317 -17.03 -16.84 -8.11
CA LYS A 317 -16.88 -17.53 -6.82
C LYS A 317 -16.26 -18.91 -6.91
N ALA A 318 -16.60 -19.68 -7.95
CA ALA A 318 -16.08 -21.04 -8.14
C ALA A 318 -14.56 -21.08 -8.36
N GLU A 319 -13.97 -19.98 -8.85
CA GLU A 319 -12.54 -19.85 -9.13
C GLU A 319 -11.75 -19.43 -7.88
N LEU A 320 -12.39 -18.81 -6.89
CA LEU A 320 -11.79 -18.25 -5.67
C LEU A 320 -11.44 -19.34 -4.64
N ASN A 321 -10.50 -20.23 -5.00
CA ASN A 321 -10.13 -21.44 -4.24
C ASN A 321 -9.06 -21.23 -3.14
N ARG A 322 -8.74 -19.98 -2.81
CA ARG A 322 -7.85 -19.61 -1.69
C ARG A 322 -8.63 -19.38 -0.38
N PRO A 323 -7.99 -19.50 0.79
CA PRO A 323 -8.59 -19.00 2.03
C PRO A 323 -8.71 -17.47 2.02
N TRP A 324 -9.62 -16.92 2.83
CA TRP A 324 -9.69 -15.47 3.09
C TRP A 324 -8.33 -14.95 3.56
N ASP A 325 -7.79 -15.54 4.63
CA ASP A 325 -6.46 -15.23 5.15
C ASP A 325 -5.62 -16.50 5.33
N VAL A 326 -4.41 -16.51 4.74
CA VAL A 326 -3.51 -17.68 4.80
C VAL A 326 -3.01 -17.95 6.22
N HIS A 327 -2.83 -16.93 7.06
CA HIS A 327 -2.39 -17.10 8.44
C HIS A 327 -3.48 -17.77 9.28
N ALA A 328 -4.73 -17.35 9.11
CA ALA A 328 -5.89 -18.00 9.74
C ALA A 328 -6.03 -19.46 9.26
N ALA A 329 -5.81 -19.74 7.97
CA ALA A 329 -5.80 -21.11 7.42
C ALA A 329 -4.67 -21.99 7.99
N ARG A 330 -3.60 -21.38 8.49
CA ARG A 330 -2.49 -22.05 9.19
C ARG A 330 -2.66 -22.07 10.71
N GLN A 331 -3.84 -21.68 11.20
CA GLN A 331 -4.22 -21.69 12.61
C GLN A 331 -3.40 -20.77 13.51
N LEU A 332 -2.73 -19.76 12.92
CA LEU A 332 -2.09 -18.71 13.72
C LEU A 332 -3.14 -17.95 14.53
N GLN A 333 -2.82 -17.69 15.79
CA GLN A 333 -3.63 -16.91 16.69
C GLN A 333 -3.29 -15.42 16.56
N CYS A 334 -4.26 -14.53 16.81
CA CYS A 334 -4.06 -13.09 16.85
C CYS A 334 -2.95 -12.74 17.84
N THR A 335 -2.91 -13.43 18.98
CA THR A 335 -1.90 -13.26 20.03
C THR A 335 -0.49 -13.70 19.63
N ASP A 336 -0.31 -14.48 18.55
CA ASP A 336 1.03 -14.81 18.04
C ASP A 336 1.74 -13.59 17.41
N CYS A 337 0.94 -12.64 16.88
CA CYS A 337 1.40 -11.38 16.32
C CYS A 337 1.19 -10.20 17.28
N HIS A 338 0.06 -10.17 17.99
CA HIS A 338 -0.39 -9.17 18.97
C HIS A 338 -0.24 -9.71 20.41
N PHE A 339 0.99 -10.05 20.79
CA PHE A 339 1.29 -10.62 22.10
C PHE A 339 1.38 -9.54 23.19
N ALA A 340 1.17 -9.91 24.46
CA ALA A 340 1.51 -9.06 25.60
C ALA A 340 2.99 -8.71 25.60
N LEU A 341 3.36 -7.43 25.70
CA LEU A 341 4.74 -6.98 25.49
C LEU A 341 5.75 -7.56 26.48
N ASN A 342 5.31 -7.99 27.67
CA ASN A 342 6.18 -8.66 28.65
C ASN A 342 6.06 -10.19 28.65
N ASN A 343 5.43 -10.79 27.63
CA ASN A 343 5.32 -12.24 27.51
C ASN A 343 6.71 -12.90 27.34
N PRO A 344 7.14 -13.80 28.23
CA PRO A 344 8.52 -14.32 28.25
C PRO A 344 8.86 -15.24 27.06
N ILE A 345 7.85 -15.78 26.37
CA ILE A 345 8.01 -16.62 25.18
C ILE A 345 8.15 -15.74 23.93
N TYR A 346 7.23 -14.81 23.74
CA TYR A 346 7.11 -14.06 22.51
C TYR A 346 7.96 -12.78 22.47
N PHE A 347 8.18 -12.15 23.63
CA PHE A 347 8.95 -10.93 23.71
C PHE A 347 10.37 -11.14 23.16
N ARG A 348 10.74 -10.26 22.23
CA ARG A 348 12.10 -10.15 21.72
C ARG A 348 12.50 -8.69 21.80
N GLU A 349 13.47 -8.42 22.67
CA GLU A 349 14.01 -7.08 22.85
C GLU A 349 14.51 -6.50 21.52
N SER A 350 14.15 -5.25 21.25
CA SER A 350 14.58 -4.55 20.04
C SER A 350 16.09 -4.33 20.02
N ALA A 351 16.69 -4.16 18.84
CA ALA A 351 18.11 -3.80 18.73
C ALA A 351 18.42 -2.44 19.36
N ALA A 352 17.43 -1.55 19.49
CA ALA A 352 17.58 -0.22 20.09
C ALA A 352 17.68 -0.25 21.61
N THR A 353 16.95 -1.18 22.26
CA THR A 353 16.89 -1.32 23.71
C THR A 353 17.89 -2.33 24.26
N ARG A 354 18.27 -3.32 23.44
CA ARG A 354 19.27 -4.34 23.81
C ARG A 354 20.66 -3.71 23.92
N PRO A 355 21.37 -3.85 25.05
CA PRO A 355 22.75 -3.39 25.17
C PRO A 355 23.63 -3.92 24.04
N ALA A 356 24.40 -3.05 23.39
CA ALA A 356 25.15 -3.38 22.17
C ALA A 356 26.13 -4.56 22.31
N HIS A 357 26.55 -4.89 23.54
CA HIS A 357 27.45 -6.00 23.84
C HIS A 357 26.74 -7.34 24.10
N LEU A 358 25.40 -7.37 24.13
CA LEU A 358 24.61 -8.59 24.35
C LEU A 358 24.05 -9.11 23.03
N ALA A 359 24.41 -10.34 22.67
CA ALA A 359 23.77 -11.07 21.58
C ALA A 359 22.38 -11.59 21.98
N PHE A 360 22.17 -11.81 23.27
CA PHE A 360 20.94 -12.29 23.89
C PHE A 360 20.83 -11.70 25.29
N ASP A 361 19.68 -11.10 25.63
CA ASP A 361 19.41 -10.62 26.98
C ASP A 361 18.66 -11.70 27.78
N PRO A 362 19.26 -12.26 28.84
CA PRO A 362 18.63 -13.27 29.67
C PRO A 362 17.61 -12.70 30.68
N ARG A 363 17.49 -11.37 30.83
CA ARG A 363 16.63 -10.70 31.82
C ARG A 363 15.14 -10.71 31.43
N ARG A 364 14.56 -11.89 31.26
CA ARG A 364 13.12 -12.07 31.04
C ARG A 364 12.40 -12.29 32.36
N LEU A 365 11.13 -11.91 32.43
CA LEU A 365 10.27 -12.26 33.56
C LEU A 365 10.16 -13.78 33.69
N ASP A 366 10.10 -14.27 34.92
CA ASP A 366 9.64 -15.63 35.17
C ASP A 366 8.16 -15.76 34.79
N PHE A 367 7.71 -16.98 34.44
CA PHE A 367 6.30 -17.21 34.11
C PHE A 367 5.36 -16.83 35.26
N GLY A 368 5.74 -17.07 36.51
CA GLY A 368 4.92 -16.68 37.66
C GLY A 368 4.76 -15.15 37.78
N GLU A 369 5.84 -14.41 37.53
CA GLU A 369 5.83 -12.94 37.54
C GLU A 369 5.00 -12.38 36.37
N TYR A 370 5.13 -12.97 35.19
CA TYR A 370 4.32 -12.62 34.02
C TYR A 370 2.83 -12.90 34.27
N LEU A 371 2.47 -14.05 34.86
CA LEU A 371 1.09 -14.36 35.18
C LEU A 371 0.54 -13.40 36.22
N GLN A 372 1.33 -12.94 37.20
CA GLN A 372 0.87 -11.95 38.17
C GLN A 372 0.69 -10.55 37.54
N ARG A 373 1.60 -10.13 36.65
CA ARG A 373 1.64 -8.78 36.05
C ARG A 373 1.74 -8.82 34.52
N PRO A 374 0.77 -9.39 33.80
CA PRO A 374 0.78 -9.37 32.34
C PRO A 374 0.42 -7.97 31.84
N VAL A 375 1.28 -7.38 31.00
CA VAL A 375 0.97 -6.13 30.32
C VAL A 375 -0.14 -6.39 29.29
N HIS A 376 -1.21 -5.61 29.34
CA HIS A 376 -2.34 -5.69 28.40
C HIS A 376 -2.27 -4.64 27.29
N ASP A 377 -1.17 -3.88 27.26
CA ASP A 377 -0.66 -3.23 26.07
C ASP A 377 -0.14 -4.30 25.11
N PHE A 378 -1.03 -4.78 24.24
CA PHE A 378 -0.67 -5.78 23.25
C PHE A 378 0.19 -5.16 22.15
N ALA A 379 1.09 -5.98 21.60
CA ALA A 379 1.95 -5.55 20.52
C ALA A 379 1.09 -5.04 19.35
N LYS A 380 1.30 -3.77 18.99
CA LYS A 380 0.42 -3.02 18.08
C LYS A 380 1.09 -2.86 16.72
N GLY A 381 0.28 -2.98 15.67
CA GLY A 381 0.70 -2.63 14.32
C GLY A 381 0.69 -1.14 14.06
N ILE A 382 0.92 -0.79 12.80
CA ILE A 382 0.79 0.57 12.32
C ILE A 382 -0.61 0.76 11.72
N THR A 383 -1.39 1.66 12.30
CA THR A 383 -2.76 1.95 11.88
C THR A 383 -2.95 3.45 11.74
N ALA A 384 -3.58 3.88 10.64
CA ALA A 384 -3.95 5.29 10.43
C ALA A 384 -5.29 5.66 11.11
N GLN A 385 -6.02 4.64 11.58
CA GLN A 385 -7.34 4.76 12.15
C GLN A 385 -7.33 5.36 13.56
N HIS A 386 -6.34 5.04 14.40
CA HIS A 386 -6.16 5.59 15.74
C HIS A 386 -4.67 5.61 16.12
N ALA A 387 -4.18 6.73 16.64
CA ALA A 387 -2.76 6.89 16.96
C ALA A 387 -2.43 6.70 18.46
N ILE A 388 -3.36 6.13 19.25
CA ILE A 388 -3.15 5.85 20.68
C ILE A 388 -1.95 4.95 20.95
N ALA A 389 -1.31 5.13 22.10
CA ALA A 389 -0.08 4.43 22.49
C ALA A 389 0.97 4.46 21.36
N PRO A 390 1.36 5.66 20.87
CA PRO A 390 2.25 5.80 19.73
C PRO A 390 3.61 5.12 19.96
N GLU A 391 4.07 5.04 21.21
CA GLU A 391 5.28 4.32 21.63
C GLU A 391 5.24 2.81 21.37
N LEU A 392 4.04 2.25 21.17
CA LEU A 392 3.84 0.82 20.87
C LEU A 392 3.64 0.55 19.38
N THR A 393 3.69 1.57 18.54
CA THR A 393 3.55 1.44 17.09
C THR A 393 4.59 0.48 16.54
N ASP A 394 4.17 -0.45 15.69
CA ASP A 394 5.03 -1.47 15.04
C ASP A 394 5.78 -2.40 16.01
N THR A 395 5.25 -2.60 17.22
CA THR A 395 5.78 -3.60 18.17
C THR A 395 5.31 -5.02 17.86
N MET A 396 4.24 -5.17 17.06
CA MET A 396 3.75 -6.47 16.60
C MET A 396 4.77 -7.22 15.73
N ARG A 397 4.63 -8.54 15.64
CA ARG A 397 5.44 -9.31 14.68
C ARG A 397 5.16 -8.86 13.26
N ARG A 398 6.21 -8.44 12.56
CA ARG A 398 6.18 -8.15 11.13
C ARG A 398 6.44 -9.40 10.29
N CYS A 399 6.12 -9.32 9.00
CA CYS A 399 6.36 -10.41 8.05
C CYS A 399 7.81 -10.91 8.08
N ASP A 400 8.80 -10.01 8.15
CA ASP A 400 10.24 -10.32 8.17
C ASP A 400 10.72 -10.96 9.49
N SER A 401 9.90 -10.93 10.54
CA SER A 401 10.22 -11.62 11.81
C SER A 401 9.96 -13.13 11.76
N CYS A 402 9.10 -13.58 10.83
CA CYS A 402 8.73 -14.99 10.63
C CYS A 402 9.13 -15.53 9.25
N HIS A 403 9.20 -14.68 8.22
CA HIS A 403 9.50 -15.05 6.85
C HIS A 403 10.88 -14.60 6.40
N ASN A 404 11.61 -15.49 5.74
CA ASN A 404 12.85 -15.16 5.05
C ASN A 404 12.57 -14.82 3.58
N ALA A 405 12.48 -13.53 3.27
CA ALA A 405 12.22 -13.06 1.92
C ALA A 405 13.36 -13.42 0.95
N ALA A 406 14.62 -13.37 1.39
CA ALA A 406 15.79 -13.67 0.55
C ALA A 406 15.79 -15.13 0.03
N SER A 407 15.18 -16.05 0.79
CA SER A 407 15.08 -17.46 0.38
C SER A 407 13.95 -17.75 -0.59
N THR A 408 12.93 -16.88 -0.66
CA THR A 408 11.65 -17.16 -1.33
C THR A 408 11.36 -16.23 -2.51
N HIS A 409 12.00 -15.05 -2.56
CA HIS A 409 11.73 -14.00 -3.55
C HIS A 409 12.82 -13.87 -4.62
N GLN A 410 13.50 -14.96 -4.99
CA GLN A 410 14.50 -14.96 -6.08
C GLN A 410 13.92 -14.54 -7.44
N TRP A 411 12.59 -14.58 -7.58
CA TRP A 411 11.88 -14.07 -8.75
C TRP A 411 11.95 -12.54 -8.84
N LEU A 412 11.99 -11.80 -7.72
CA LEU A 412 11.98 -10.34 -7.66
C LEU A 412 13.41 -9.77 -7.82
N PRO A 413 13.73 -9.06 -8.91
CA PRO A 413 15.03 -8.41 -9.08
C PRO A 413 15.25 -7.39 -7.95
N TYR A 414 16.48 -7.23 -7.47
CA TYR A 414 16.79 -6.20 -6.46
C TYR A 414 15.88 -6.29 -5.22
N THR A 415 15.73 -7.49 -4.65
CA THR A 415 14.76 -7.80 -3.58
C THR A 415 14.86 -6.81 -2.42
N ASP A 416 16.07 -6.52 -1.92
CA ASP A 416 16.26 -5.60 -0.79
C ASP A 416 15.79 -4.18 -1.09
N ARG A 417 15.99 -3.69 -2.33
CA ARG A 417 15.53 -2.37 -2.75
C ARG A 417 14.01 -2.32 -2.80
N HIS A 418 13.36 -3.38 -3.30
CA HIS A 418 11.90 -3.46 -3.30
C HIS A 418 11.36 -3.49 -1.87
N LEU A 419 11.88 -4.35 -1.00
CA LEU A 419 11.41 -4.48 0.39
C LEU A 419 11.73 -3.25 1.26
N ALA A 420 12.58 -2.34 0.77
CA ALA A 420 12.79 -1.03 1.37
C ALA A 420 11.73 0.02 0.97
N THR A 421 10.97 -0.23 -0.10
CA THR A 421 10.01 0.73 -0.70
C THR A 421 8.57 0.21 -0.72
N VAL A 422 8.35 -1.11 -0.80
CA VAL A 422 7.03 -1.72 -0.76
C VAL A 422 6.92 -2.67 0.43
N ALA A 423 5.79 -2.61 1.14
CA ALA A 423 5.47 -3.55 2.21
C ALA A 423 5.14 -4.94 1.62
N CYS A 424 5.24 -6.00 2.43
CA CYS A 424 4.90 -7.36 1.97
C CYS A 424 3.43 -7.45 1.56
N GLU A 425 2.59 -6.77 2.33
CA GLU A 425 1.15 -6.59 2.17
C GLU A 425 0.78 -6.06 0.78
N THR A 426 1.61 -5.20 0.17
CA THR A 426 1.36 -4.65 -1.17
C THR A 426 1.33 -5.72 -2.25
N CYS A 427 2.16 -6.77 -2.13
CA CYS A 427 2.16 -7.88 -3.07
C CYS A 427 1.23 -9.02 -2.65
N HIS A 428 1.04 -9.19 -1.34
CA HIS A 428 0.30 -10.30 -0.74
C HIS A 428 -1.19 -10.01 -0.48
N ILE A 429 -1.63 -8.75 -0.57
CA ILE A 429 -3.04 -8.33 -0.52
C ILE A 429 -3.35 -7.51 -1.79
N PRO A 430 -3.22 -8.11 -2.99
CA PRO A 430 -3.43 -7.35 -4.22
C PRO A 430 -4.90 -7.05 -4.49
N GLN A 431 -5.82 -7.84 -3.92
CA GLN A 431 -7.25 -7.75 -4.09
C GLN A 431 -7.94 -8.15 -2.77
N VAL A 432 -8.90 -7.35 -2.33
CA VAL A 432 -9.82 -7.66 -1.23
C VAL A 432 -11.13 -8.14 -1.83
N TYR A 433 -11.67 -9.26 -1.34
CA TYR A 433 -12.85 -9.91 -1.92
C TYR A 433 -14.15 -9.65 -1.17
N ALA A 434 -14.11 -8.99 -0.01
CA ALA A 434 -15.31 -8.51 0.65
C ALA A 434 -15.58 -7.04 0.26
N PRO A 435 -16.85 -6.59 0.31
CA PRO A 435 -17.16 -5.17 0.19
C PRO A 435 -16.58 -4.38 1.36
N ALA A 436 -16.27 -3.12 1.11
CA ALA A 436 -15.81 -2.19 2.14
C ALA A 436 -16.54 -0.85 1.97
N LEU A 437 -16.63 -0.06 3.02
CA LEU A 437 -17.21 1.26 2.98
C LEU A 437 -16.38 2.17 2.06
N GLN A 438 -17.04 2.84 1.13
CA GLN A 438 -16.45 3.84 0.25
C GLN A 438 -16.69 5.23 0.83
N SER A 439 -17.93 5.55 1.15
CA SER A 439 -18.30 6.84 1.73
C SER A 439 -19.50 6.76 2.66
N VAL A 440 -19.57 7.71 3.58
CA VAL A 440 -20.73 7.98 4.46
C VAL A 440 -21.10 9.44 4.32
N ASP A 441 -22.30 9.71 3.84
CA ASP A 441 -22.81 11.07 3.67
C ASP A 441 -23.93 11.33 4.67
N TRP A 442 -23.57 12.02 5.76
CA TRP A 442 -24.49 12.55 6.77
C TRP A 442 -25.06 13.91 6.40
N THR A 443 -24.72 14.46 5.23
CA THR A 443 -25.38 15.69 4.79
C THR A 443 -26.82 15.46 4.39
N VAL A 444 -27.13 14.19 4.05
CA VAL A 444 -28.45 13.67 3.72
C VAL A 444 -28.88 12.57 4.68
N LEU A 445 -30.19 12.48 4.95
CA LEU A 445 -30.76 11.42 5.78
C LEU A 445 -31.83 10.63 5.00
N THR A 446 -31.72 9.31 5.06
CA THR A 446 -32.77 8.36 4.63
C THR A 446 -34.00 8.49 5.53
N ALA A 447 -35.14 7.90 5.14
CA ALA A 447 -36.38 7.98 5.92
C ALA A 447 -36.24 7.42 7.35
N ASP A 448 -35.27 6.54 7.58
CA ASP A 448 -34.95 5.97 8.89
C ASP A 448 -34.00 6.85 9.73
N GLY A 449 -33.61 8.03 9.22
CA GLY A 449 -32.68 8.94 9.89
C GLY A 449 -31.21 8.50 9.82
N GLU A 450 -30.89 7.55 8.94
CA GLU A 450 -29.55 7.05 8.68
C GLU A 450 -28.88 7.78 7.50
N PRO A 451 -27.55 7.88 7.46
CA PRO A 451 -26.83 8.52 6.36
C PRO A 451 -26.88 7.66 5.11
N ARG A 452 -26.61 8.29 3.97
CA ARG A 452 -26.37 7.59 2.73
C ARG A 452 -24.98 6.92 2.78
N ARG A 453 -24.93 5.59 2.63
CA ARG A 453 -23.69 4.80 2.69
C ARG A 453 -23.43 4.14 1.35
N GLU A 454 -22.22 4.31 0.83
CA GLU A 454 -21.76 3.61 -0.37
C GLU A 454 -20.68 2.60 -0.01
N TYR A 455 -20.72 1.46 -0.68
CA TYR A 455 -19.77 0.37 -0.56
C TYR A 455 -19.00 0.24 -1.87
N ARG A 456 -17.70 0.00 -1.77
CA ARG A 456 -16.84 -0.42 -2.89
C ARG A 456 -16.75 -1.94 -2.95
N GLY A 457 -16.35 -2.43 -4.12
CA GLY A 457 -16.19 -3.86 -4.37
C GLY A 457 -17.51 -4.59 -4.60
N VAL A 458 -18.58 -3.85 -4.86
CA VAL A 458 -19.87 -4.34 -5.34
C VAL A 458 -20.14 -3.85 -6.75
N ALA A 459 -20.79 -4.68 -7.56
CA ALA A 459 -21.30 -4.34 -8.88
C ALA A 459 -22.81 -4.10 -8.82
N GLY A 460 -23.29 -3.07 -9.50
CA GLY A 460 -24.69 -2.64 -9.44
C GLY A 460 -24.86 -1.44 -8.52
N ASP A 461 -25.88 -1.47 -7.67
CA ASP A 461 -26.15 -0.42 -6.69
C ASP A 461 -25.05 -0.40 -5.60
N PRO A 462 -24.29 0.71 -5.46
CA PRO A 462 -23.24 0.85 -4.45
C PRO A 462 -23.78 0.95 -3.03
N GLN A 463 -25.07 1.18 -2.79
CA GLN A 463 -25.65 1.23 -1.44
C GLN A 463 -26.02 -0.16 -0.90
N ALA A 464 -26.25 -1.11 -1.80
CA ALA A 464 -26.49 -2.51 -1.46
C ALA A 464 -25.18 -3.30 -1.29
N ALA A 465 -24.66 -3.38 -0.05
CA ALA A 465 -23.45 -4.15 0.28
C ALA A 465 -23.52 -5.65 -0.09
N ALA A 466 -24.72 -6.22 -0.24
CA ALA A 466 -24.97 -7.61 -0.61
C ALA A 466 -25.21 -7.83 -2.12
N SER A 467 -25.09 -6.79 -2.93
CA SER A 467 -25.04 -6.88 -4.41
C SER A 467 -23.94 -7.83 -4.88
N LEU A 468 -23.79 -8.06 -6.19
CA LEU A 468 -22.73 -8.92 -6.71
C LEU A 468 -21.36 -8.38 -6.27
N ILE A 469 -20.66 -9.10 -5.40
CA ILE A 469 -19.38 -8.68 -4.81
C ILE A 469 -18.25 -9.05 -5.78
N SER A 470 -17.62 -8.04 -6.38
CA SER A 470 -16.43 -8.19 -7.24
C SER A 470 -15.11 -8.00 -6.50
N GLY A 471 -15.16 -7.45 -5.28
CA GLY A 471 -13.99 -7.02 -4.54
C GLY A 471 -13.33 -5.77 -5.15
N PHE A 472 -12.24 -5.30 -4.54
CA PHE A 472 -11.52 -4.11 -4.96
C PHE A 472 -10.00 -4.23 -4.75
N GLN A 473 -9.23 -3.46 -5.52
CA GLN A 473 -7.80 -3.29 -5.31
C GLN A 473 -7.57 -2.16 -4.29
N PRO A 474 -6.79 -2.37 -3.22
CA PRO A 474 -6.50 -1.31 -2.25
C PRO A 474 -5.74 -0.13 -2.84
N ALA A 475 -5.95 1.06 -2.27
CA ALA A 475 -5.07 2.20 -2.50
C ALA A 475 -3.71 1.93 -1.83
N LEU A 476 -2.61 2.30 -2.51
CA LEU A 476 -1.26 2.15 -1.96
C LEU A 476 -0.78 3.51 -1.46
N LEU A 477 -0.63 3.63 -0.14
CA LEU A 477 -0.15 4.84 0.51
C LEU A 477 1.19 4.61 1.18
N LEU A 478 1.99 5.66 1.27
CA LEU A 478 3.23 5.64 2.03
C LEU A 478 2.94 5.52 3.52
N ARG A 479 3.60 4.57 4.17
CA ARG A 479 3.56 4.34 5.61
C ARG A 479 4.98 4.41 6.16
N GLN A 480 5.20 5.27 7.14
CA GLN A 480 6.46 5.34 7.86
C GLN A 480 6.51 4.23 8.92
N ASP A 481 7.48 3.33 8.79
CA ASP A 481 7.72 2.25 9.73
C ASP A 481 8.78 2.67 10.78
N VAL A 482 8.83 2.00 11.93
CA VAL A 482 9.75 2.37 13.04
C VAL A 482 11.22 2.11 12.72
N ASP A 483 11.52 1.34 11.67
CA ASP A 483 12.88 1.18 11.14
C ASP A 483 13.35 2.40 10.32
N GLY A 484 12.55 3.49 10.32
CA GLY A 484 12.82 4.75 9.64
C GLY A 484 12.55 4.72 8.14
N LYS A 485 12.13 3.57 7.60
CA LYS A 485 11.80 3.45 6.17
C LYS A 485 10.34 3.82 5.94
N THR A 486 10.08 4.35 4.76
CA THR A 486 8.74 4.62 4.29
C THR A 486 8.41 3.62 3.19
N ARG A 487 7.34 2.83 3.38
CA ARG A 487 6.94 1.76 2.47
C ARG A 487 5.51 1.98 1.98
N LEU A 488 5.26 1.67 0.71
CA LEU A 488 3.91 1.61 0.16
C LEU A 488 3.17 0.41 0.77
N ALA A 489 2.01 0.66 1.36
CA ALA A 489 1.15 -0.33 2.01
C ALA A 489 -0.33 -0.15 1.60
N PRO A 490 -1.13 -1.24 1.60
CA PRO A 490 -2.52 -1.19 1.18
C PRO A 490 -3.45 -0.56 2.22
N HIS A 491 -4.32 0.31 1.75
CA HIS A 491 -5.34 1.01 2.53
C HIS A 491 -6.67 1.03 1.78
N ASN A 492 -7.77 1.07 2.53
CA ASN A 492 -9.04 1.56 2.02
C ASN A 492 -9.19 3.05 2.40
N LEU A 493 -9.72 3.88 1.50
CA LEU A 493 -10.03 5.27 1.79
C LEU A 493 -11.53 5.42 1.94
N VAL A 494 -11.96 5.95 3.08
CA VAL A 494 -13.37 6.23 3.39
C VAL A 494 -13.57 7.73 3.44
N THR A 495 -14.52 8.24 2.66
CA THR A 495 -14.92 9.65 2.70
C THR A 495 -16.12 9.84 3.60
N ALA A 496 -16.06 10.84 4.48
CA ALA A 496 -17.20 11.28 5.27
C ALA A 496 -17.61 12.71 4.88
N TRP A 497 -18.91 12.94 4.73
CA TRP A 497 -19.51 14.27 4.57
C TRP A 497 -20.46 14.52 5.71
N TYR A 498 -20.42 15.72 6.28
CA TYR A 498 -21.15 16.03 7.50
C TYR A 498 -21.38 17.52 7.71
N TRP A 499 -22.28 17.84 8.63
CA TRP A 499 -22.58 19.22 9.00
C TRP A 499 -21.77 19.67 10.21
N VAL A 500 -21.21 20.87 10.13
CA VAL A 500 -20.57 21.57 11.26
C VAL A 500 -21.23 22.92 11.49
N TYR A 501 -21.16 23.43 12.72
CA TYR A 501 -21.64 24.75 13.10
C TYR A 501 -20.60 25.47 13.96
N GLY A 502 -20.77 26.78 14.13
CA GLY A 502 -19.93 27.61 14.99
C GLY A 502 -18.58 28.01 14.39
N ASP A 503 -17.88 28.84 15.17
CA ASP A 503 -16.49 29.24 14.98
C ASP A 503 -15.83 29.36 16.38
N PRO A 504 -14.98 28.39 16.80
CA PRO A 504 -14.48 27.26 16.03
C PRO A 504 -15.58 26.23 15.66
N ALA A 505 -15.35 25.47 14.59
CA ALA A 505 -16.31 24.50 14.07
C ALA A 505 -16.50 23.31 15.03
N GLN A 506 -17.74 22.86 15.20
CA GLN A 506 -18.10 21.62 15.89
C GLN A 506 -19.09 20.81 15.03
N PRO A 507 -19.11 19.46 15.13
CA PRO A 507 -20.12 18.65 14.46
C PRO A 507 -21.52 19.02 14.93
N VAL A 508 -22.47 19.13 14.00
CA VAL A 508 -23.89 19.23 14.35
C VAL A 508 -24.32 17.93 15.02
N ARG A 509 -25.07 18.02 16.13
CA ARG A 509 -25.58 16.84 16.84
C ARG A 509 -26.53 16.05 15.95
N LEU A 510 -26.51 14.72 16.04
CA LEU A 510 -27.40 13.87 15.24
C LEU A 510 -28.88 14.26 15.42
N LEU A 511 -29.29 14.61 16.65
CA LEU A 511 -30.63 15.04 16.96
C LEU A 511 -31.04 16.32 16.19
N ASP A 512 -30.17 17.33 16.16
CA ASP A 512 -30.46 18.60 15.47
C ASP A 512 -30.46 18.40 13.94
N LEU A 513 -29.60 17.50 13.44
CA LEU A 513 -29.58 17.12 12.03
C LEU A 513 -30.89 16.42 11.63
N GLN A 514 -31.39 15.49 12.45
CA GLN A 514 -32.68 14.84 12.24
C GLN A 514 -33.83 15.87 12.27
N ALA A 515 -33.84 16.80 13.21
CA ALA A 515 -34.83 17.88 13.27
C ALA A 515 -34.77 18.81 12.04
N ALA A 516 -33.59 19.00 11.45
CA ALA A 516 -33.45 19.75 10.20
C ALA A 516 -34.01 18.99 8.98
N TRP A 517 -34.03 17.66 8.98
CA TRP A 517 -34.55 16.86 7.86
C TRP A 517 -36.04 16.51 7.98
N PHE A 518 -36.54 16.32 9.19
CA PHE A 518 -37.87 15.76 9.43
C PHE A 518 -38.81 16.71 10.18
N ASP A 519 -40.09 16.64 9.85
CA ASP A 519 -41.20 17.17 10.66
C ASP A 519 -42.00 15.96 11.18
N GLY A 520 -41.62 15.45 12.37
CA GLY A 520 -42.14 14.18 12.88
C GLY A 520 -41.48 12.97 12.21
N GLN A 521 -42.27 12.09 11.60
CA GLN A 521 -41.77 10.88 10.89
C GLN A 521 -41.68 11.08 9.37
N SER A 522 -41.95 12.28 8.86
CA SER A 522 -41.92 12.59 7.44
C SER A 522 -40.88 13.65 7.16
N TYR A 523 -40.30 13.63 5.96
CA TYR A 523 -39.44 14.71 5.51
C TYR A 523 -40.16 16.05 5.61
N ALA A 524 -39.44 17.07 6.07
CA ALA A 524 -39.99 18.40 6.18
C ALA A 524 -40.45 18.91 4.80
N ALA A 525 -41.53 19.70 4.76
CA ALA A 525 -42.12 20.14 3.49
C ALA A 525 -41.14 20.92 2.60
N ALA A 526 -40.22 21.69 3.21
CA ALA A 526 -39.18 22.42 2.49
C ALA A 526 -38.11 21.49 1.88
N VAL A 527 -37.79 20.37 2.56
CA VAL A 527 -36.83 19.37 2.07
C VAL A 527 -37.43 18.64 0.87
N MET A 528 -38.68 18.18 0.98
CA MET A 528 -39.41 17.57 -0.13
C MET A 528 -39.49 18.51 -1.34
N ALA A 529 -39.92 19.76 -1.14
CA ALA A 529 -40.05 20.72 -2.23
C ALA A 529 -38.74 21.05 -2.95
N GLY A 530 -37.59 20.86 -2.28
CA GLY A 530 -36.27 21.17 -2.82
C GLY A 530 -35.52 19.99 -3.43
N LEU A 531 -35.80 18.76 -2.97
CA LEU A 531 -35.04 17.57 -3.35
C LEU A 531 -35.85 16.52 -4.13
N ASP A 532 -37.19 16.53 -4.04
CA ASP A 532 -38.07 15.64 -4.82
C ASP A 532 -38.15 16.13 -6.27
N ALA A 533 -37.16 15.73 -7.07
CA ALA A 533 -36.97 16.18 -8.43
C ALA A 533 -37.99 15.56 -9.39
N ASP A 534 -38.45 14.34 -9.11
CA ASP A 534 -39.47 13.66 -9.92
C ASP A 534 -40.92 13.95 -9.47
N GLY A 535 -41.09 14.55 -8.29
CA GLY A 535 -42.37 15.01 -7.75
C GLY A 535 -43.28 13.86 -7.30
N ASN A 536 -42.72 12.68 -7.01
CA ASN A 536 -43.48 11.50 -6.64
C ASN A 536 -43.90 11.49 -5.15
N GLY A 537 -43.42 12.45 -4.36
CA GLY A 537 -43.72 12.57 -2.92
C GLY A 537 -42.81 11.74 -2.01
N ALA A 538 -41.70 11.20 -2.51
CA ALA A 538 -40.69 10.48 -1.77
C ALA A 538 -39.29 10.79 -2.32
N LEU A 539 -38.28 10.83 -1.45
CA LEU A 539 -36.89 11.00 -1.87
C LEU A 539 -36.29 9.64 -2.22
N SER A 540 -35.95 9.47 -3.49
CA SER A 540 -35.18 8.33 -3.98
C SER A 540 -33.71 8.44 -3.58
N GLU A 541 -33.00 7.33 -3.68
CA GLU A 541 -31.54 7.28 -3.48
C GLU A 541 -30.76 8.23 -4.38
N THR A 542 -31.26 8.50 -5.59
CA THR A 542 -30.66 9.44 -6.54
C THR A 542 -30.91 10.89 -6.19
N GLU A 543 -31.96 11.18 -5.41
CA GLU A 543 -32.32 12.53 -4.95
C GLU A 543 -31.70 12.87 -3.59
N LEU A 544 -31.30 11.84 -2.82
CA LEU A 544 -30.57 12.00 -1.56
C LEU A 544 -29.08 12.33 -1.80
N VAL A 545 -28.81 13.45 -2.48
CA VAL A 545 -27.48 14.04 -2.63
C VAL A 545 -27.62 15.57 -2.63
N LEU A 546 -26.78 16.29 -1.86
CA LEU A 546 -26.77 17.76 -1.87
C LEU A 546 -25.84 18.36 -2.94
N ASP A 547 -26.11 18.02 -4.19
CA ASP A 547 -25.31 18.39 -5.38
C ASP A 547 -25.66 19.78 -5.97
N THR A 548 -26.59 20.51 -5.34
CA THR A 548 -26.92 21.90 -5.71
C THR A 548 -26.77 22.86 -4.52
N PRO A 549 -26.35 24.12 -4.74
CA PRO A 549 -26.31 25.11 -3.67
C PRO A 549 -27.69 25.38 -3.03
N ALA A 550 -28.77 25.22 -3.81
CA ALA A 550 -30.14 25.38 -3.33
C ALA A 550 -30.52 24.28 -2.33
N GLY A 551 -30.23 23.01 -2.64
CA GLY A 551 -30.45 21.89 -1.71
C GLY A 551 -29.68 22.06 -0.41
N GLN A 552 -28.41 22.50 -0.49
CA GLN A 552 -27.60 22.79 0.69
C GLN A 552 -28.19 23.92 1.55
N ALA A 553 -28.66 25.00 0.92
CA ALA A 553 -29.24 26.14 1.63
C ALA A 553 -30.49 25.74 2.42
N ILE A 554 -31.32 24.83 1.92
CA ILE A 554 -32.54 24.38 2.61
C ILE A 554 -32.20 23.75 3.97
N ILE A 555 -31.21 22.86 4.00
CA ILE A 555 -30.79 22.20 5.25
C ILE A 555 -30.05 23.18 6.15
N ALA A 556 -29.18 24.03 5.60
CA ALA A 556 -28.47 25.06 6.36
C ALA A 556 -29.43 26.05 7.05
N ASP A 557 -30.46 26.52 6.34
CA ASP A 557 -31.46 27.45 6.88
C ASP A 557 -32.27 26.80 8.01
N ARG A 558 -32.61 25.51 7.87
CA ARG A 558 -33.29 24.76 8.93
C ARG A 558 -32.41 24.53 10.15
N LEU A 559 -31.13 24.20 9.96
CA LEU A 559 -30.17 24.12 11.06
C LEU A 559 -29.99 25.48 11.76
N ALA A 560 -29.93 26.58 10.99
CA ALA A 560 -29.85 27.93 11.55
C ALA A 560 -31.11 28.30 12.33
N ALA A 561 -32.29 27.85 11.89
CA ALA A 561 -33.55 28.04 12.60
C ALA A 561 -33.60 27.30 13.95
N LEU A 562 -32.79 26.24 14.13
CA LEU A 562 -32.58 25.57 15.43
C LEU A 562 -31.60 26.32 16.35
N GLY A 563 -31.06 27.47 15.91
CA GLY A 563 -30.13 28.29 16.68
C GLY A 563 -28.65 27.94 16.47
N LEU A 564 -28.33 27.05 15.52
CA LEU A 564 -26.95 26.72 15.18
C LEU A 564 -26.34 27.84 14.33
N ALA A 565 -25.27 28.47 14.82
CA ALA A 565 -24.61 29.55 14.10
C ALA A 565 -23.76 29.01 12.94
N ASN A 566 -23.82 29.66 11.77
CA ASN A 566 -22.99 29.34 10.60
C ASN A 566 -22.93 27.82 10.23
N PRO A 567 -24.09 27.15 10.05
CA PRO A 567 -24.13 25.75 9.66
C PRO A 567 -23.59 25.61 8.23
N ARG A 568 -22.67 24.66 8.05
CA ARG A 568 -22.02 24.40 6.76
C ARG A 568 -21.57 22.96 6.64
N ILE A 569 -21.42 22.50 5.42
CA ILE A 569 -20.91 21.16 5.13
C ILE A 569 -19.38 21.16 5.23
N ALA A 570 -18.86 20.13 5.87
CA ALA A 570 -17.46 19.75 5.82
C ALA A 570 -17.35 18.30 5.32
N GLY A 571 -16.16 17.91 4.91
CA GLY A 571 -15.89 16.52 4.61
C GLY A 571 -14.43 16.18 4.77
N ASP A 572 -14.16 14.90 4.95
CA ASP A 572 -12.81 14.40 5.08
C ASP A 572 -12.65 12.99 4.50
N VAL A 573 -11.41 12.61 4.25
CA VAL A 573 -11.01 11.28 3.77
C VAL A 573 -10.07 10.68 4.80
N GLN A 574 -10.46 9.53 5.33
CA GLN A 574 -9.67 8.79 6.30
C GLN A 574 -9.11 7.50 5.69
N PRO A 575 -7.80 7.24 5.80
CA PRO A 575 -7.20 5.98 5.37
C PRO A 575 -7.37 4.91 6.45
N TYR A 576 -7.73 3.70 6.02
CA TYR A 576 -7.86 2.51 6.86
C TYR A 576 -6.88 1.44 6.39
N THR A 577 -5.87 1.14 7.21
CA THR A 577 -4.83 0.13 6.91
C THR A 577 -5.41 -1.27 6.73
N ILE A 578 -4.91 -1.98 5.71
CA ILE A 578 -5.24 -3.38 5.41
C ILE A 578 -4.01 -4.26 5.70
N SER A 579 -4.14 -5.26 6.57
CA SER A 579 -3.04 -6.12 7.04
C SER A 579 -3.39 -7.62 7.10
N HIS A 580 -4.65 -7.96 6.87
CA HIS A 580 -5.22 -9.30 6.74
C HIS A 580 -5.71 -9.53 5.30
N ASP A 581 -6.38 -10.66 5.05
CA ASP A 581 -6.69 -11.20 3.72
C ASP A 581 -5.45 -11.67 2.94
N VAL A 582 -4.35 -11.93 3.68
CA VAL A 582 -3.04 -12.26 3.13
C VAL A 582 -3.13 -13.50 2.24
N ALA A 583 -2.71 -13.34 0.99
CA ALA A 583 -2.72 -14.36 -0.04
C ALA A 583 -1.35 -15.04 -0.20
N ASN A 584 -1.35 -16.18 -0.88
CA ASN A 584 -0.14 -16.88 -1.31
C ASN A 584 -0.31 -17.45 -2.73
N GLY A 585 0.76 -18.07 -3.26
CA GLY A 585 0.70 -18.80 -4.52
C GLY A 585 0.46 -17.90 -5.74
N GLU A 586 -0.54 -18.25 -6.56
CA GLU A 586 -0.94 -17.50 -7.77
C GLU A 586 -1.71 -16.21 -7.47
N TRP A 587 -2.22 -16.06 -6.24
CA TRP A 587 -3.05 -14.94 -5.81
C TRP A 587 -2.25 -13.72 -5.31
N VAL A 588 -0.92 -13.76 -5.42
CA VAL A 588 -0.02 -12.66 -5.07
C VAL A 588 0.49 -11.97 -6.32
N THR A 589 0.81 -10.68 -6.24
CA THR A 589 1.40 -9.97 -7.38
C THR A 589 2.86 -10.42 -7.59
N ARG A 590 3.13 -11.08 -8.72
CA ARG A 590 4.49 -11.46 -9.17
C ARG A 590 4.89 -10.83 -10.50
N GLU A 591 3.92 -10.27 -11.22
CA GLU A 591 4.16 -9.65 -12.52
C GLU A 591 4.69 -8.23 -12.35
N CYS A 592 5.92 -7.97 -12.80
CA CYS A 592 6.54 -6.65 -12.67
C CYS A 592 5.73 -5.54 -13.36
N THR A 593 5.04 -5.88 -14.45
CA THR A 593 4.20 -4.94 -15.21
C THR A 593 3.04 -4.38 -14.37
N ALA A 594 2.59 -5.07 -13.31
CA ALA A 594 1.57 -4.54 -12.41
C ALA A 594 1.98 -3.22 -11.74
N CYS A 595 3.28 -3.00 -11.54
CA CYS A 595 3.82 -1.78 -10.93
C CYS A 595 4.66 -0.93 -11.89
N HIS A 596 5.19 -1.51 -12.97
CA HIS A 596 6.12 -0.83 -13.89
C HIS A 596 5.50 -0.40 -15.23
N SER A 597 4.25 -0.78 -15.51
CA SER A 597 3.51 -0.33 -16.72
C SER A 597 2.94 1.08 -16.59
N ALA A 598 2.40 1.63 -17.68
CA ALA A 598 1.62 2.85 -17.68
C ALA A 598 0.40 2.78 -16.74
N ASP A 599 -0.22 1.58 -16.61
CA ASP A 599 -1.36 1.30 -15.74
C ASP A 599 -0.94 0.84 -14.33
N SER A 600 0.27 1.24 -13.91
CA SER A 600 0.87 0.92 -12.62
C SER A 600 -0.09 1.13 -11.46
N ARG A 601 -0.29 0.06 -10.68
CA ARG A 601 -1.06 0.06 -9.43
C ARG A 601 -0.55 1.07 -8.40
N LEU A 602 0.70 1.49 -8.51
CA LEU A 602 1.30 2.48 -7.61
C LEU A 602 0.81 3.92 -7.86
N ALA A 603 0.19 4.18 -9.02
CA ALA A 603 -0.26 5.50 -9.44
C ALA A 603 -1.72 5.49 -9.94
N GLN A 604 -2.50 4.48 -9.55
CA GLN A 604 -3.90 4.38 -9.95
C GLN A 604 -4.76 5.41 -9.22
N SER A 605 -5.74 5.96 -9.94
CA SER A 605 -6.81 6.75 -9.33
C SER A 605 -7.73 5.83 -8.53
N PHE A 606 -8.10 6.25 -7.33
CA PHE A 606 -8.95 5.50 -6.42
C PHE A 606 -10.25 6.27 -6.17
N THR A 607 -11.40 5.75 -6.60
CA THR A 607 -12.70 6.38 -6.33
C THR A 607 -12.97 6.39 -4.84
N ILE A 608 -13.29 7.55 -4.27
CA ILE A 608 -13.54 7.73 -2.83
C ILE A 608 -15.01 8.06 -2.53
N ALA A 609 -15.78 8.56 -3.49
CA ALA A 609 -17.23 8.69 -3.42
C ALA A 609 -17.81 8.73 -4.84
N SER A 610 -18.99 8.15 -5.06
CA SER A 610 -19.66 8.19 -6.37
C SER A 610 -20.40 9.52 -6.60
N ALA A 611 -20.79 10.18 -5.50
CA ALA A 611 -21.35 11.53 -5.48
C ALA A 611 -20.99 12.21 -4.16
N GLY A 612 -21.19 13.52 -4.07
CA GLY A 612 -21.02 14.27 -2.82
C GLY A 612 -21.54 15.70 -2.94
N PRO A 613 -21.51 16.45 -1.83
CA PRO A 613 -21.99 17.82 -1.80
C PRO A 613 -21.25 18.72 -2.79
N THR A 614 -22.00 19.53 -3.55
CA THR A 614 -21.40 20.43 -4.55
C THR A 614 -20.53 21.51 -3.92
N GLY A 615 -19.39 21.81 -4.56
CA GLY A 615 -18.48 22.87 -4.13
C GLY A 615 -17.69 22.57 -2.85
N ILE A 616 -17.84 21.40 -2.23
CA ILE A 616 -17.09 21.02 -1.03
C ILE A 616 -16.00 20.01 -1.43
N THR A 617 -14.74 20.33 -1.15
CA THR A 617 -13.62 19.39 -1.31
C THR A 617 -13.30 18.78 0.05
N PRO A 618 -13.24 17.45 0.21
CA PRO A 618 -12.99 16.86 1.51
C PRO A 618 -11.51 17.00 1.88
N ALA A 619 -11.21 17.19 3.16
CA ALA A 619 -9.84 17.26 3.67
C ALA A 619 -9.22 15.86 3.75
N LEU A 620 -7.92 15.74 3.46
CA LEU A 620 -7.18 14.48 3.65
C LEU A 620 -6.70 14.40 5.11
N LEU A 621 -7.22 13.46 5.90
CA LEU A 621 -6.80 13.29 7.30
C LEU A 621 -5.51 12.49 7.42
N ALA A 622 -4.38 13.17 7.59
CA ALA A 622 -3.13 12.52 7.96
C ALA A 622 -3.11 12.28 9.48
N ASN A 623 -3.46 11.06 9.92
CA ASN A 623 -3.24 10.63 11.30
C ASN A 623 -2.34 9.38 11.34
N GLY A 624 -1.53 9.28 12.38
CA GLY A 624 -0.54 8.24 12.56
C GLY A 624 0.65 8.42 11.62
N SER A 625 1.10 7.32 11.02
CA SER A 625 2.32 7.27 10.20
C SER A 625 2.03 7.15 8.69
N THR A 626 0.77 7.28 8.28
CA THR A 626 0.38 7.19 6.86
C THR A 626 0.35 8.57 6.24
N VAL A 627 1.00 8.71 5.09
CA VAL A 627 1.09 9.96 4.32
C VAL A 627 0.07 9.92 3.18
N MET A 628 -0.77 10.95 3.10
CA MET A 628 -1.68 11.19 1.97
C MET A 628 -1.28 12.49 1.27
N ASP A 629 -0.48 12.37 0.23
CA ASP A 629 0.11 13.48 -0.55
C ASP A 629 -0.41 13.57 -2.00
N GLY A 630 -1.40 12.73 -2.33
CA GLY A 630 -2.14 12.77 -3.58
C GLY A 630 -3.12 13.95 -3.69
N SER A 631 -3.71 14.10 -4.87
CA SER A 631 -4.71 15.12 -5.17
C SER A 631 -6.11 14.54 -5.25
N LEU A 632 -7.12 15.34 -4.89
CA LEU A 632 -8.52 14.99 -5.07
C LEU A 632 -9.06 15.63 -6.34
N VAL A 633 -9.72 14.82 -7.16
CA VAL A 633 -10.33 15.25 -8.42
C VAL A 633 -11.81 14.92 -8.39
N ASN A 634 -12.65 15.93 -8.64
CA ASN A 634 -14.07 15.73 -8.91
C ASN A 634 -14.26 15.55 -10.43
N THR A 635 -14.95 14.49 -10.80
CA THR A 635 -15.21 14.10 -12.18
C THR A 635 -16.51 14.73 -12.68
N ALA A 636 -16.70 14.81 -14.00
CA ALA A 636 -17.87 15.47 -14.59
C ALA A 636 -19.20 14.78 -14.24
N ASP A 637 -19.15 13.49 -13.89
CA ASP A 637 -20.25 12.66 -13.37
C ASP A 637 -20.47 12.83 -11.85
N GLY A 638 -19.75 13.74 -11.19
CA GLY A 638 -19.93 14.06 -9.76
C GLY A 638 -19.12 13.17 -8.81
N ALA A 639 -18.47 12.11 -9.31
CA ALA A 639 -17.65 11.22 -8.48
C ALA A 639 -16.34 11.87 -8.05
N TRP A 640 -15.90 11.55 -6.84
CA TRP A 640 -14.62 11.96 -6.28
C TRP A 640 -13.58 10.86 -6.40
N ARG A 641 -12.38 11.22 -6.84
CA ARG A 641 -11.23 10.32 -6.97
C ARG A 641 -10.01 10.88 -6.25
N TYR A 642 -9.29 9.99 -5.57
CA TYR A 642 -7.96 10.24 -5.06
C TYR A 642 -6.93 9.81 -6.11
N GLU A 643 -6.08 10.72 -6.54
CA GLU A 643 -4.98 10.46 -7.46
C GLU A 643 -3.66 10.46 -6.67
N ALA A 644 -3.06 9.28 -6.52
CA ALA A 644 -1.79 9.14 -5.83
C ALA A 644 -0.69 9.92 -6.56
N ASN A 645 0.07 10.72 -5.82
CA ASN A 645 1.19 11.46 -6.37
C ASN A 645 2.47 10.64 -6.22
N ALA A 646 2.76 9.78 -7.19
CA ALA A 646 3.98 8.97 -7.17
C ALA A 646 5.28 9.82 -7.15
N ALA A 647 5.22 11.09 -7.60
CA ALA A 647 6.37 11.98 -7.66
C ALA A 647 6.69 12.65 -6.31
N SER A 648 5.69 12.93 -5.46
CA SER A 648 5.91 13.50 -4.11
C SER A 648 6.56 12.51 -3.13
N ALA A 649 6.54 11.22 -3.47
CA ALA A 649 7.19 10.15 -2.73
C ALA A 649 8.69 9.94 -3.07
N ASP A 650 9.29 10.79 -3.92
CA ASP A 650 10.63 10.59 -4.51
C ASP A 650 10.80 9.24 -5.24
N LEU A 651 9.69 8.64 -5.69
CA LEU A 651 9.67 7.35 -6.36
C LEU A 651 9.78 7.52 -7.87
N TYR A 652 10.93 7.13 -8.43
CA TYR A 652 11.07 6.93 -9.86
C TYR A 652 10.83 5.45 -10.21
N ILE A 653 9.73 5.19 -10.92
CA ILE A 653 9.30 3.85 -11.31
C ILE A 653 9.72 3.64 -12.77
N PHE A 654 10.69 2.76 -13.02
CA PHE A 654 11.07 2.40 -14.39
C PHE A 654 9.86 1.92 -15.21
N GLY A 655 9.76 2.37 -16.45
CA GLY A 655 8.64 2.05 -17.36
C GLY A 655 7.44 2.99 -17.24
N LYS A 656 7.11 3.44 -16.02
CA LYS A 656 6.01 4.38 -15.75
C LYS A 656 6.47 5.83 -15.73
N SER A 657 7.50 6.13 -14.93
CA SER A 657 8.07 7.46 -14.78
C SER A 657 8.90 7.80 -16.01
N SER A 658 8.60 8.93 -16.65
CA SER A 658 9.39 9.44 -17.78
C SER A 658 9.24 10.95 -17.90
N VAL A 659 10.21 11.59 -18.55
CA VAL A 659 10.19 13.02 -18.84
C VAL A 659 9.81 13.20 -20.31
N SER A 660 8.56 13.59 -20.56
CA SER A 660 7.97 13.57 -21.90
C SER A 660 8.73 14.39 -22.94
N TRP A 661 9.31 15.53 -22.56
CA TRP A 661 10.07 16.36 -23.50
C TRP A 661 11.39 15.70 -23.94
N ILE A 662 12.01 14.87 -23.08
CA ILE A 662 13.21 14.10 -23.45
C ILE A 662 12.84 13.06 -24.50
N ASP A 663 11.73 12.36 -24.31
CA ASP A 663 11.22 11.40 -25.28
C ASP A 663 10.90 12.07 -26.62
N TRP A 664 10.23 13.23 -26.60
CA TRP A 664 9.94 14.00 -27.80
C TRP A 664 11.20 14.47 -28.51
N PHE A 665 12.14 15.06 -27.78
CA PHE A 665 13.42 15.50 -28.33
C PHE A 665 14.20 14.33 -28.94
N GLY A 666 14.31 13.23 -28.21
CA GLY A 666 14.99 12.02 -28.67
C GLY A 666 14.36 11.42 -29.92
N MET A 667 13.03 11.32 -29.95
CA MET A 667 12.28 10.83 -31.10
C MET A 667 12.42 11.75 -32.32
N ILE A 668 12.34 13.07 -32.15
CA ILE A 668 12.55 14.04 -33.22
C ILE A 668 13.98 13.95 -33.76
N ALA A 669 14.99 13.85 -32.88
CA ALA A 669 16.38 13.70 -33.28
C ALA A 669 16.61 12.41 -34.09
N PHE A 670 16.05 11.30 -33.62
CA PHE A 670 16.17 9.99 -34.26
C PHE A 670 15.44 9.93 -35.61
N LEU A 671 14.15 10.28 -35.66
CA LEU A 671 13.35 10.29 -36.88
C LEU A 671 13.82 11.35 -37.88
N GLY A 672 14.19 12.54 -37.39
CA GLY A 672 14.78 13.59 -38.21
C GLY A 672 16.09 13.14 -38.86
N THR A 673 16.94 12.43 -38.11
CA THR A 673 18.16 11.83 -38.67
C THR A 673 17.83 10.75 -39.69
N LEU A 674 16.87 9.85 -39.42
CA LEU A 674 16.43 8.84 -40.40
C LEU A 674 15.93 9.46 -41.71
N LEU A 675 15.12 10.51 -41.62
CA LEU A 675 14.64 11.26 -42.79
C LEU A 675 15.79 11.96 -43.51
N ALA A 676 16.69 12.60 -42.77
CA ALA A 676 17.85 13.28 -43.35
C ALA A 676 18.78 12.31 -44.08
N VAL A 677 19.12 11.15 -43.49
CA VAL A 677 19.95 10.14 -44.15
C VAL A 677 19.23 9.47 -45.31
N GLY A 678 17.91 9.28 -45.22
CA GLY A 678 17.08 8.76 -46.30
C GLY A 678 17.04 9.72 -47.50
N ALA A 679 16.78 11.01 -47.25
CA ALA A 679 16.80 12.05 -48.27
C ALA A 679 18.20 12.22 -48.88
N HIS A 680 19.24 12.31 -48.03
CA HIS A 680 20.63 12.43 -48.48
C HIS A 680 21.07 11.19 -49.28
N GLY A 681 20.70 9.99 -48.86
CA GLY A 681 20.94 8.74 -49.59
C GLY A 681 20.21 8.69 -50.94
N GLY A 682 18.93 9.09 -50.95
CA GLY A 682 18.12 9.19 -52.17
C GLY A 682 18.67 10.20 -53.18
N LEU A 683 19.10 11.38 -52.71
CA LEU A 683 19.77 12.39 -53.53
C LEU A 683 21.09 11.87 -54.09
N ARG A 684 21.91 11.19 -53.29
CA ARG A 684 23.14 10.54 -53.77
C ARG A 684 22.86 9.51 -54.86
N PHE A 685 21.85 8.66 -54.66
CA PHE A 685 21.43 7.67 -55.65
C PHE A 685 20.96 8.33 -56.94
N ALA A 686 20.13 9.37 -56.86
CA ALA A 686 19.65 10.13 -58.00
C ALA A 686 20.80 10.85 -58.75
N SER A 687 21.76 11.44 -58.03
CA SER A 687 22.96 12.05 -58.63
C SER A 687 23.84 11.01 -59.33
N ALA A 688 24.04 9.84 -58.73
CA ALA A 688 24.84 8.76 -59.31
C ALA A 688 24.22 8.19 -60.61
N LEU A 689 22.90 8.26 -60.77
CA LEU A 689 22.22 7.91 -62.02
C LEU A 689 22.40 8.96 -63.13
N ARG A 690 22.70 10.22 -62.77
CA ARG A 690 22.77 11.35 -63.72
C ARG A 690 24.20 11.73 -64.11
N LEU A 691 25.17 11.49 -63.24
CA LEU A 691 26.56 11.90 -63.43
C LEU A 691 27.40 10.77 -64.05
N PRO A 692 28.42 11.08 -64.88
CA PRO A 692 29.36 10.09 -65.39
C PRO A 692 30.13 9.42 -64.24
N LYS A 693 30.39 8.12 -64.39
CA LYS A 693 31.11 7.32 -63.37
C LYS A 693 32.55 7.83 -63.25
N HIS A 694 32.87 8.48 -62.13
CA HIS A 694 34.24 8.79 -61.77
C HIS A 694 34.91 7.51 -61.22
N THR A 695 36.08 7.14 -61.74
CA THR A 695 36.84 5.98 -61.27
C THR A 695 38.04 6.50 -60.50
N PRO A 696 37.98 6.62 -59.17
CA PRO A 696 39.12 7.09 -58.38
C PRO A 696 40.29 6.09 -58.50
N GLN A 697 41.52 6.59 -58.39
CA GLN A 697 42.69 5.72 -58.26
C GLN A 697 42.72 5.15 -56.84
N LEU A 698 42.58 3.82 -56.71
CA LEU A 698 42.47 3.14 -55.43
C LEU A 698 43.74 2.34 -55.10
N LYS A 699 44.19 2.43 -53.85
CA LYS A 699 45.29 1.62 -53.31
C LYS A 699 44.79 0.78 -52.13
N GLN A 700 45.14 -0.50 -52.13
CA GLN A 700 44.82 -1.40 -51.02
C GLN A 700 45.76 -1.13 -49.83
N VAL A 701 45.18 -0.83 -48.67
CA VAL A 701 45.91 -0.51 -47.43
C VAL A 701 45.32 -1.32 -46.27
N TYR A 702 46.18 -1.90 -45.43
CA TYR A 702 45.73 -2.53 -44.18
C TYR A 702 45.52 -1.44 -43.12
N VAL A 703 44.26 -1.17 -42.76
CA VAL A 703 43.88 -0.01 -41.94
C VAL A 703 43.46 -0.42 -40.52
N TYR A 704 42.79 -1.56 -40.38
CA TYR A 704 42.24 -2.01 -39.09
C TYR A 704 42.83 -3.37 -38.69
N THR A 705 43.41 -3.45 -37.51
CA THR A 705 43.97 -4.67 -36.93
C THR A 705 42.88 -5.66 -36.51
N VAL A 706 43.24 -6.93 -36.27
CA VAL A 706 42.30 -7.97 -35.81
C VAL A 706 41.62 -7.56 -34.50
N TYR A 707 42.40 -7.00 -33.57
CA TYR A 707 41.90 -6.53 -32.28
C TYR A 707 40.87 -5.40 -32.45
N GLU A 708 41.19 -4.36 -33.23
CA GLU A 708 40.27 -3.23 -33.47
C GLU A 708 38.94 -3.69 -34.10
N ARG A 709 38.99 -4.68 -35.00
CA ARG A 709 37.77 -5.27 -35.59
C ARG A 709 36.95 -6.02 -34.57
N PHE A 710 37.57 -6.89 -33.80
CA PHE A 710 36.87 -7.62 -32.74
C PHE A 710 36.23 -6.66 -31.72
N TRP A 711 37.01 -5.71 -31.23
CA TRP A 711 36.56 -4.67 -30.29
C TRP A 711 35.35 -3.90 -30.83
N HIS A 712 35.40 -3.45 -32.09
CA HIS A 712 34.33 -2.69 -32.71
C HIS A 712 33.04 -3.51 -32.88
N TRP A 713 33.12 -4.75 -33.37
CA TRP A 713 31.93 -5.58 -33.58
C TRP A 713 31.32 -6.02 -32.26
N LEU A 714 32.13 -6.35 -31.25
CA LEU A 714 31.65 -6.60 -29.90
C LEU A 714 30.93 -5.37 -29.33
N GLN A 715 31.51 -4.18 -29.48
CA GLN A 715 30.90 -2.91 -29.09
C GLN A 715 29.57 -2.67 -29.85
N THR A 716 29.52 -2.99 -31.13
CA THR A 716 28.34 -2.77 -31.98
C THR A 716 27.17 -3.63 -31.52
N PHE A 717 27.36 -4.94 -31.38
CA PHE A 717 26.29 -5.84 -30.96
C PHE A 717 25.80 -5.54 -29.53
N THR A 718 26.72 -5.18 -28.64
CA THR A 718 26.38 -4.85 -27.25
C THR A 718 25.64 -3.51 -27.14
N ILE A 719 26.06 -2.46 -27.84
CA ILE A 719 25.33 -1.18 -27.87
C ILE A 719 23.92 -1.36 -28.46
N LEU A 720 23.79 -2.08 -29.58
CA LEU A 720 22.47 -2.33 -30.19
C LEU A 720 21.56 -3.10 -29.22
N GLY A 721 22.11 -4.11 -28.53
CA GLY A 721 21.38 -4.83 -27.49
C GLY A 721 21.01 -3.95 -26.29
N LEU A 722 21.88 -3.03 -25.86
CA LEU A 722 21.59 -2.07 -24.78
C LEU A 722 20.50 -1.08 -25.17
N ILE A 723 20.53 -0.54 -26.38
CA ILE A 723 19.48 0.35 -26.89
C ILE A 723 18.14 -0.40 -26.93
N PHE A 724 18.13 -1.63 -27.46
CA PHE A 724 16.93 -2.43 -27.54
C PHE A 724 16.36 -2.77 -26.16
N THR A 725 17.17 -3.35 -25.28
CA THR A 725 16.74 -3.69 -23.91
C THR A 725 16.36 -2.45 -23.10
N GLY A 726 17.08 -1.34 -23.26
CA GLY A 726 16.78 -0.07 -22.61
C GLY A 726 15.44 0.52 -23.06
N LEU A 727 15.10 0.42 -24.35
CA LEU A 727 13.81 0.84 -24.88
C LEU A 727 12.65 0.01 -24.30
N VAL A 728 12.84 -1.31 -24.17
CA VAL A 728 11.86 -2.20 -23.53
C VAL A 728 11.67 -1.87 -22.05
N ILE A 729 12.75 -1.56 -21.32
CA ILE A 729 12.67 -1.14 -19.91
C ILE A 729 11.98 0.23 -19.76
N HIS A 730 12.23 1.15 -20.70
CA HIS A 730 11.66 2.51 -20.70
C HIS A 730 10.17 2.53 -21.05
N LYS A 731 9.71 1.62 -21.94
CA LYS A 731 8.31 1.53 -22.40
C LYS A 731 7.83 0.07 -22.44
N PRO A 732 7.66 -0.60 -21.28
CA PRO A 732 7.33 -2.02 -21.24
C PRO A 732 6.02 -2.38 -21.95
N ASP A 733 5.04 -1.47 -21.97
CA ASP A 733 3.71 -1.73 -22.57
C ASP A 733 3.75 -1.90 -24.09
N LEU A 734 4.68 -1.22 -24.77
CA LEU A 734 4.88 -1.37 -26.21
C LEU A 734 5.51 -2.72 -26.57
N PHE A 735 6.09 -3.42 -25.58
CA PHE A 735 6.94 -4.58 -25.75
C PHE A 735 6.51 -5.74 -24.83
N GLY A 736 5.20 -5.90 -24.60
CA GLY A 736 4.64 -6.90 -23.67
C GLY A 736 4.99 -8.38 -23.96
N LEU A 737 5.60 -8.69 -25.11
CA LEU A 737 6.14 -10.02 -25.43
C LEU A 737 7.39 -10.37 -24.61
N PHE A 738 8.06 -9.37 -24.01
CA PHE A 738 9.33 -9.56 -23.31
C PHE A 738 9.17 -9.43 -21.80
N ALA A 739 9.68 -10.42 -21.05
CA ALA A 739 9.67 -10.38 -19.60
C ALA A 739 10.58 -9.26 -19.07
N PHE A 740 9.99 -8.31 -18.32
CA PHE A 740 10.68 -7.13 -17.80
C PHE A 740 11.97 -7.48 -17.02
N LYS A 741 11.88 -8.45 -16.10
CA LYS A 741 13.04 -8.95 -15.34
C LYS A 741 14.18 -9.40 -16.25
N SER A 742 13.88 -10.21 -17.26
CA SER A 742 14.88 -10.75 -18.17
C SER A 742 15.54 -9.63 -18.97
N MET A 743 14.77 -8.62 -19.38
CA MET A 743 15.31 -7.46 -20.08
C MET A 743 16.27 -6.64 -19.22
N VAL A 744 15.91 -6.39 -17.95
CA VAL A 744 16.82 -5.73 -16.99
C VAL A 744 18.10 -6.55 -16.79
N GLN A 745 17.99 -7.88 -16.65
CA GLN A 745 19.15 -8.74 -16.49
C GLN A 745 20.07 -8.73 -17.72
N VAL A 746 19.51 -8.87 -18.92
CA VAL A 746 20.28 -8.81 -20.18
C VAL A 746 20.91 -7.44 -20.36
N HIS A 747 20.19 -6.35 -20.06
CA HIS A 747 20.72 -4.99 -20.12
C HIS A 747 21.96 -4.84 -19.24
N ASN A 748 21.91 -5.30 -17.99
CA ASN A 748 23.04 -5.24 -17.06
C ASN A 748 24.24 -6.09 -17.51
N ILE A 749 24.00 -7.29 -18.06
CA ILE A 749 25.06 -8.15 -18.60
C ILE A 749 25.74 -7.46 -19.78
N LEU A 750 24.97 -6.91 -20.72
CA LEU A 750 25.50 -6.18 -21.86
C LEU A 750 26.27 -4.92 -21.41
N ALA A 751 25.77 -4.21 -20.39
CA ALA A 751 26.44 -3.04 -19.83
C ALA A 751 27.81 -3.42 -19.23
N ALA A 752 27.88 -4.52 -18.47
CA ALA A 752 29.14 -5.04 -17.94
C ALA A 752 30.12 -5.41 -19.05
N ILE A 753 29.65 -6.06 -20.13
CA ILE A 753 30.48 -6.38 -21.30
C ILE A 753 31.04 -5.10 -21.94
N VAL A 754 30.20 -4.07 -22.13
CA VAL A 754 30.65 -2.78 -22.70
C VAL A 754 31.68 -2.10 -21.81
N VAL A 755 31.48 -2.10 -20.48
CA VAL A 755 32.44 -1.49 -19.54
C VAL A 755 33.79 -2.20 -19.59
N ILE A 756 33.79 -3.55 -19.59
CA ILE A 756 35.02 -4.34 -19.70
C ILE A 756 35.68 -4.10 -21.07
N ASN A 757 34.91 -4.12 -22.15
CA ASN A 757 35.41 -3.86 -23.51
C ASN A 757 36.02 -2.46 -23.66
N ALA A 758 35.39 -1.44 -23.04
CA ALA A 758 35.89 -0.07 -23.03
C ALA A 758 37.18 0.05 -22.20
N ALA A 759 37.27 -0.60 -21.04
CA ALA A 759 38.48 -0.60 -20.21
C ALA A 759 39.66 -1.26 -20.91
N LEU A 760 39.45 -2.43 -21.54
CA LEU A 760 40.46 -3.12 -22.34
C LEU A 760 40.90 -2.28 -23.54
N SER A 761 39.95 -1.61 -24.19
CA SER A 761 40.25 -0.69 -25.30
C SER A 761 41.08 0.50 -24.86
N LEU A 762 40.72 1.14 -23.74
CA LEU A 762 41.50 2.25 -23.19
C LEU A 762 42.93 1.81 -22.87
N PHE A 763 43.10 0.65 -22.21
CA PHE A 763 44.41 0.08 -21.94
C PHE A 763 45.20 -0.16 -23.23
N TYR A 764 44.59 -0.79 -24.24
CA TYR A 764 45.24 -1.04 -25.53
C TYR A 764 45.70 0.25 -26.23
N HIS A 765 44.85 1.28 -26.29
CA HIS A 765 45.17 2.54 -26.96
C HIS A 765 46.21 3.39 -26.20
N LEU A 766 46.26 3.26 -24.86
CA LEU A 766 47.31 3.87 -24.04
C LEU A 766 48.64 3.12 -24.24
N ALA A 767 48.63 1.78 -24.19
CA ALA A 767 49.83 0.96 -24.32
C ALA A 767 50.44 1.01 -25.73
N SER A 768 49.62 1.09 -26.77
CA SER A 768 50.06 1.18 -28.18
C SER A 768 50.41 2.60 -28.62
N GLY A 769 50.05 3.63 -27.84
CA GLY A 769 50.19 5.03 -28.23
C GLY A 769 49.21 5.51 -29.32
N GLU A 770 48.28 4.65 -29.76
CA GLU A 770 47.27 4.96 -30.78
C GLU A 770 46.24 6.00 -30.32
N ILE A 771 46.17 6.33 -29.03
CA ILE A 771 45.29 7.37 -28.47
C ILE A 771 45.44 8.74 -29.16
N LYS A 772 46.63 9.03 -29.72
CA LYS A 772 46.92 10.27 -30.48
C LYS A 772 46.01 10.46 -31.70
N GLN A 773 45.42 9.38 -32.24
CA GLN A 773 44.52 9.43 -33.39
C GLN A 773 43.17 10.09 -33.08
N PHE A 774 42.79 10.14 -31.81
CA PHE A 774 41.51 10.68 -31.33
C PHE A 774 41.61 12.12 -30.78
N ILE A 775 42.81 12.70 -30.73
CA ILE A 775 43.04 14.06 -30.21
C ILE A 775 43.09 15.04 -31.39
N PRO A 776 42.18 16.04 -31.45
CA PRO A 776 42.23 17.09 -32.47
C PRO A 776 43.53 17.90 -32.37
N ARG A 777 44.19 18.16 -33.50
CA ARG A 777 45.36 19.06 -33.53
C ARG A 777 44.87 20.52 -33.49
N PRO A 778 45.33 21.39 -32.57
CA PRO A 778 44.76 22.73 -32.40
C PRO A 778 44.92 23.66 -33.63
N ALA A 779 45.95 23.47 -34.45
CA ALA A 779 46.19 24.30 -35.63
C ALA A 779 45.44 23.78 -36.87
N GLY A 780 44.59 24.62 -37.48
CA GLY A 780 43.92 24.35 -38.76
C GLY A 780 42.72 23.38 -38.73
N PHE A 781 42.31 22.91 -37.54
CA PHE A 781 41.22 21.94 -37.39
C PHE A 781 39.86 22.49 -37.85
N TYR A 782 39.52 23.73 -37.49
CA TYR A 782 38.25 24.36 -37.85
C TYR A 782 38.08 24.50 -39.36
N ASP A 783 39.13 24.92 -40.07
CA ASP A 783 39.13 25.03 -41.53
C ASP A 783 38.91 23.67 -42.19
N GLN A 784 39.63 22.64 -41.70
CA GLN A 784 39.49 21.27 -42.21
C GLN A 784 38.11 20.67 -41.93
N ALA A 785 37.50 20.98 -40.78
CA ALA A 785 36.14 20.56 -40.45
C ALA A 785 35.10 21.23 -41.36
N ILE A 786 35.26 22.52 -41.68
CA ILE A 786 34.40 23.24 -42.62
C ILE A 786 34.51 22.66 -44.04
N VAL A 787 35.73 22.32 -44.49
CA VAL A 787 35.95 21.64 -45.78
C VAL A 787 35.26 20.29 -45.81
N GLN A 788 35.39 19.48 -44.76
CA GLN A 788 34.69 18.19 -44.65
C GLN A 788 33.16 18.36 -44.65
N ALA A 789 32.64 19.38 -43.97
CA ALA A 789 31.21 19.66 -43.94
C ALA A 789 30.68 20.08 -45.32
N LYS A 790 31.40 20.95 -46.04
CA LYS A 790 31.05 21.34 -47.42
C LYS A 790 31.04 20.14 -48.36
N PHE A 791 31.97 19.21 -48.21
CA PHE A 791 31.98 17.98 -48.98
C PHE A 791 30.70 17.15 -48.76
N TYR A 792 30.32 16.87 -47.51
CA TYR A 792 29.10 16.11 -47.23
C TYR A 792 27.83 16.85 -47.67
N LEU A 793 27.76 18.17 -47.54
CA LEU A 793 26.57 18.94 -47.89
C LEU A 793 26.40 19.20 -49.40
N GLN A 794 27.50 19.20 -50.17
CA GLN A 794 27.48 19.61 -51.58
C GLN A 794 28.37 18.74 -52.48
N GLY A 795 29.65 18.56 -52.11
CA GLY A 795 30.65 17.91 -52.98
C GLY A 795 30.34 16.44 -53.31
N ILE A 796 29.82 15.70 -52.33
CA ILE A 796 29.44 14.28 -52.48
C ILE A 796 28.35 14.07 -53.54
N PHE A 797 27.49 15.07 -53.79
CA PHE A 797 26.44 14.99 -54.81
C PHE A 797 26.95 15.31 -56.22
N LYS A 798 28.18 15.82 -56.34
CA LYS A 798 28.84 16.21 -57.59
C LYS A 798 29.93 15.23 -58.03
N ASN A 799 30.11 14.10 -57.33
CA ASN A 799 31.24 13.18 -57.51
C ASN A 799 32.62 13.85 -57.33
N GLU A 800 32.72 14.86 -56.46
CA GLU A 800 34.03 15.43 -56.08
C GLU A 800 34.83 14.39 -55.27
N PRO A 801 36.18 14.39 -55.34
CA PRO A 801 37.03 13.49 -54.55
C PRO A 801 36.94 13.81 -53.05
N HIS A 802 37.15 12.79 -52.19
CA HIS A 802 37.06 13.00 -50.75
C HIS A 802 38.22 13.90 -50.26
N PRO A 803 37.95 14.97 -49.47
CA PRO A 803 38.94 16.02 -49.18
C PRO A 803 40.14 15.60 -48.31
N PHE A 804 40.10 14.39 -47.75
CA PHE A 804 41.19 13.85 -46.92
C PHE A 804 41.43 12.38 -47.25
N GLU A 805 42.70 12.01 -47.34
CA GLU A 805 43.14 10.63 -47.49
C GLU A 805 43.08 9.87 -46.16
N LYS A 806 42.66 8.61 -46.24
CA LYS A 806 42.60 7.70 -45.10
C LYS A 806 43.87 6.86 -45.06
N GLY A 807 44.66 6.99 -43.99
CA GLY A 807 45.90 6.22 -43.82
C GLY A 807 45.95 5.48 -42.48
N PRO A 808 46.89 4.54 -42.28
CA PRO A 808 47.06 3.82 -41.02
C PRO A 808 47.28 4.75 -39.81
N GLU A 809 47.94 5.90 -40.02
CA GLU A 809 48.19 6.91 -38.98
C GLU A 809 47.12 8.01 -38.90
N ARG A 810 46.21 8.08 -39.87
CA ARG A 810 45.14 9.09 -39.98
C ARG A 810 43.85 8.41 -40.44
N LYS A 811 43.24 7.63 -39.54
CA LYS A 811 42.05 6.80 -39.80
C LYS A 811 40.74 7.59 -39.83
N LEU A 812 40.73 8.80 -39.27
CA LEU A 812 39.53 9.62 -39.03
C LEU A 812 39.62 10.96 -39.76
N ASN A 813 38.51 11.39 -40.37
CA ASN A 813 38.38 12.75 -40.90
C ASN A 813 38.12 13.76 -39.76
N PRO A 814 38.32 15.08 -39.97
CA PRO A 814 38.19 16.09 -38.91
C PRO A 814 36.80 16.12 -38.24
N LEU A 815 35.72 15.92 -39.01
CA LEU A 815 34.36 15.88 -38.47
C LEU A 815 34.14 14.62 -37.62
N GLN A 816 34.65 13.46 -38.08
CA GLN A 816 34.66 12.22 -37.32
C GLN A 816 35.50 12.33 -36.04
N GLN A 817 36.67 12.99 -36.07
CA GLN A 817 37.47 13.23 -34.87
C GLN A 817 36.69 14.02 -33.81
N LEU A 818 35.97 15.07 -34.22
CA LEU A 818 35.09 15.82 -33.31
C LEU A 818 33.97 14.95 -32.76
N THR A 819 33.32 14.16 -33.61
CA THR A 819 32.23 13.26 -33.20
C THR A 819 32.73 12.17 -32.25
N TYR A 820 33.86 11.53 -32.53
CA TYR A 820 34.45 10.50 -31.66
C TYR A 820 34.99 11.09 -30.37
N PHE A 821 35.51 12.32 -30.39
CA PHE A 821 35.90 13.01 -29.16
C PHE A 821 34.68 13.20 -28.23
N GLY A 822 33.56 13.71 -28.75
CA GLY A 822 32.31 13.83 -27.99
C GLY A 822 31.73 12.47 -27.57
N LEU A 823 31.76 11.46 -28.44
CA LEU A 823 31.26 10.12 -28.14
C LEU A 823 32.06 9.45 -27.03
N LEU A 824 33.39 9.42 -27.13
CA LEU A 824 34.28 8.69 -26.23
C LEU A 824 34.50 9.41 -24.90
N ASN A 825 34.41 10.74 -24.86
CA ASN A 825 34.68 11.52 -23.65
C ASN A 825 33.43 12.06 -22.96
N VAL A 826 32.28 12.11 -23.64
CA VAL A 826 31.03 12.66 -23.08
C VAL A 826 29.91 11.64 -23.08
N LEU A 827 29.46 11.18 -24.26
CA LEU A 827 28.25 10.35 -24.34
C LEU A 827 28.45 8.96 -23.72
N LEU A 828 29.48 8.22 -24.13
CA LEU A 828 29.72 6.87 -23.59
C LEU A 828 30.11 6.88 -22.11
N PRO A 829 31.04 7.73 -21.62
CA PRO A 829 31.30 7.85 -20.19
C PRO A 829 30.05 8.28 -19.41
N GLY A 830 29.27 9.24 -19.94
CA GLY A 830 28.02 9.68 -19.34
C GLY A 830 27.01 8.54 -19.21
N GLN A 831 26.83 7.72 -20.25
CA GLN A 831 25.95 6.53 -20.22
C GLN A 831 26.43 5.52 -19.17
N VAL A 832 27.74 5.26 -19.12
CA VAL A 832 28.34 4.31 -18.16
C VAL A 832 28.20 4.82 -16.72
N ILE A 833 28.51 6.08 -16.46
CA ILE A 833 28.44 6.68 -15.12
C ILE A 833 27.00 6.68 -14.61
N THR A 834 26.06 7.17 -15.42
CA THR A 834 24.63 7.18 -15.05
C THR A 834 24.09 5.76 -14.84
N GLY A 835 24.42 4.82 -15.73
CA GLY A 835 24.02 3.42 -15.58
C GLY A 835 24.63 2.73 -14.35
N ALA A 836 25.90 2.99 -14.05
CA ALA A 836 26.58 2.47 -12.87
C ALA A 836 26.00 3.02 -11.56
N LEU A 837 25.66 4.31 -11.51
CA LEU A 837 25.00 4.93 -10.37
C LEU A 837 23.58 4.38 -10.16
N MET A 838 22.81 4.18 -11.24
CA MET A 838 21.49 3.55 -11.19
C MET A 838 21.56 2.10 -10.70
N TRP A 839 22.50 1.31 -11.24
CA TRP A 839 22.72 -0.08 -10.80
C TRP A 839 23.24 -0.16 -9.36
N GLY A 840 24.08 0.81 -8.96
CA GLY A 840 24.66 0.94 -7.63
C GLY A 840 23.67 1.43 -6.57
N ALA A 841 22.53 2.00 -6.94
CA ALA A 841 21.53 2.52 -6.00
C ALA A 841 20.98 1.48 -5.02
N GLN A 842 21.04 0.19 -5.37
CA GLN A 842 20.68 -0.92 -4.45
C GLN A 842 21.71 -1.12 -3.32
N ARG A 843 22.97 -0.72 -3.53
CA ARG A 843 24.10 -1.04 -2.65
C ARG A 843 24.64 0.21 -1.95
N TRP A 844 24.63 1.34 -2.65
CA TRP A 844 25.08 2.65 -2.20
C TRP A 844 24.01 3.71 -2.48
N PRO A 845 22.83 3.63 -1.84
CA PRO A 845 21.72 4.55 -2.08
C PRO A 845 22.11 6.01 -1.82
N ASP A 846 22.89 6.28 -0.78
CA ASP A 846 23.32 7.64 -0.41
C ASP A 846 24.16 8.31 -1.50
N LEU A 847 25.01 7.54 -2.19
CA LEU A 847 25.81 8.04 -3.30
C LEU A 847 24.91 8.44 -4.48
N ALA A 848 23.91 7.61 -4.81
CA ALA A 848 22.96 7.92 -5.87
C ALA A 848 22.09 9.13 -5.50
N LEU A 849 21.66 9.24 -4.25
CA LEU A 849 20.87 10.36 -3.74
C LEU A 849 21.65 11.69 -3.75
N SER A 850 22.95 11.66 -3.44
CA SER A 850 23.78 12.89 -3.42
C SER A 850 23.90 13.59 -4.78
N VAL A 851 23.66 12.85 -5.87
CA VAL A 851 23.64 13.37 -7.25
C VAL A 851 22.22 13.50 -7.82
N GLY A 852 21.18 13.53 -6.96
CA GLY A 852 19.79 13.75 -7.35
C GLY A 852 18.93 12.48 -7.55
N GLY A 853 19.46 11.30 -7.23
CA GLY A 853 18.71 10.04 -7.23
C GLY A 853 18.21 9.59 -8.61
N LEU A 854 17.32 8.59 -8.62
CA LEU A 854 16.70 8.09 -9.86
C LEU A 854 15.89 9.16 -10.62
N PRO A 855 15.18 10.12 -9.98
CA PRO A 855 14.48 11.19 -10.68
C PRO A 855 15.35 12.04 -11.60
N LEU A 856 16.65 12.18 -11.31
CA LEU A 856 17.60 12.85 -12.20
C LEU A 856 18.38 11.86 -13.09
N LEU A 857 18.88 10.77 -12.50
CA LEU A 857 19.75 9.82 -13.21
C LEU A 857 19.07 9.16 -14.40
N ALA A 858 17.82 8.70 -14.25
CA ALA A 858 17.14 7.95 -15.29
C ALA A 858 16.73 8.81 -16.52
N PRO A 859 16.23 10.05 -16.35
CA PRO A 859 16.04 10.96 -17.48
C PRO A 859 17.33 11.30 -18.24
N VAL A 860 18.44 11.55 -17.52
CA VAL A 860 19.75 11.81 -18.16
C VAL A 860 20.24 10.58 -18.91
N HIS A 861 20.15 9.40 -18.32
CA HIS A 861 20.52 8.12 -18.97
C HIS A 861 19.71 7.88 -20.24
N SER A 862 18.42 8.21 -20.23
CA SER A 862 17.52 8.07 -21.38
C SER A 862 17.83 9.08 -22.48
N LEU A 863 18.14 10.33 -22.13
CA LEU A 863 18.56 11.36 -23.09
C LEU A 863 19.85 10.95 -23.82
N ILE A 864 20.86 10.49 -23.07
CA ILE A 864 22.13 10.04 -23.67
C ILE A 864 21.89 8.81 -24.56
N ALA A 865 21.02 7.88 -24.16
CA ALA A 865 20.64 6.72 -24.97
C ALA A 865 19.99 7.13 -26.31
N TRP A 866 19.09 8.12 -26.32
CA TRP A 866 18.50 8.67 -27.54
C TRP A 866 19.55 9.28 -28.48
N LEU A 867 20.51 10.02 -27.92
CA LEU A 867 21.62 10.61 -28.69
C LEU A 867 22.53 9.51 -29.26
N LEU A 868 22.82 8.47 -28.49
CA LEU A 868 23.61 7.31 -28.95
C LEU A 868 22.88 6.56 -30.06
N ALA A 869 21.57 6.32 -29.95
CA ALA A 869 20.78 5.68 -31.00
C ALA A 869 20.77 6.50 -32.30
N THR A 870 20.63 7.82 -32.17
CA THR A 870 20.71 8.76 -33.30
C THR A 870 22.10 8.73 -33.95
N PHE A 871 23.16 8.74 -33.13
CA PHE A 871 24.54 8.61 -33.60
C PHE A 871 24.75 7.29 -34.35
N VAL A 872 24.24 6.16 -33.87
CA VAL A 872 24.37 4.86 -34.55
C VAL A 872 23.77 4.91 -35.96
N VAL A 873 22.57 5.47 -36.12
CA VAL A 873 21.93 5.63 -37.44
C VAL A 873 22.81 6.47 -38.37
N LEU A 874 23.27 7.63 -37.90
CA LEU A 874 24.14 8.50 -38.68
C LEU A 874 25.47 7.82 -39.01
N HIS A 875 26.08 7.13 -38.04
CA HIS A 875 27.35 6.43 -38.18
C HIS A 875 27.26 5.36 -39.26
N VAL A 876 26.26 4.47 -39.17
CA VAL A 876 26.03 3.42 -40.17
C VAL A 876 25.81 4.04 -41.55
N TYR A 877 25.02 5.12 -41.64
CA TYR A 877 24.84 5.83 -42.91
C TYR A 877 26.16 6.36 -43.49
N LEU A 878 26.98 7.02 -42.69
CA LEU A 878 28.28 7.56 -43.13
C LEU A 878 29.24 6.45 -43.57
N THR A 879 29.12 5.21 -43.08
CA THR A 879 29.93 4.11 -43.62
C THR A 879 29.61 3.82 -45.10
N THR A 880 28.42 4.21 -45.59
CA THR A 880 28.02 4.04 -47.00
C THR A 880 28.54 5.13 -47.94
N THR A 881 29.31 6.10 -47.43
CA THR A 881 29.85 7.22 -48.23
C THR A 881 31.22 6.94 -48.84
N GLY A 882 31.68 5.68 -48.84
CA GLY A 882 32.91 5.26 -49.54
C GLY A 882 32.72 5.15 -51.05
N HIS A 883 33.79 4.78 -51.76
CA HIS A 883 33.79 4.57 -53.23
C HIS A 883 32.77 3.52 -53.68
N THR A 884 32.37 2.60 -52.80
CA THR A 884 31.13 1.82 -52.92
C THR A 884 30.35 1.85 -51.59
N PRO A 885 29.02 1.61 -51.60
CA PRO A 885 28.22 1.64 -50.38
C PRO A 885 28.66 0.67 -49.28
N LEU A 886 29.37 -0.41 -49.62
CA LEU A 886 29.86 -1.41 -48.66
C LEU A 886 31.36 -1.30 -48.38
N ALA A 887 32.10 -0.42 -49.06
CA ALA A 887 33.56 -0.35 -48.98
C ALA A 887 34.08 -0.23 -47.53
N ASN A 888 33.58 0.76 -46.79
CA ASN A 888 34.02 0.98 -45.41
C ASN A 888 33.57 -0.14 -44.46
N ILE A 889 32.40 -0.75 -44.71
CA ILE A 889 31.89 -1.88 -43.92
C ILE A 889 32.79 -3.10 -44.15
N GLN A 890 33.12 -3.39 -45.42
CA GLN A 890 34.04 -4.47 -45.78
C GLN A 890 35.41 -4.26 -45.15
N ALA A 891 35.95 -3.04 -45.21
CA ALA A 891 37.22 -2.69 -44.54
C ALA A 891 37.18 -2.99 -43.03
N MET A 892 36.06 -2.72 -42.36
CA MET A 892 35.87 -3.01 -40.95
C MET A 892 35.67 -4.52 -40.65
N MET A 893 35.30 -5.32 -41.65
CA MET A 893 35.18 -6.78 -41.53
C MET A 893 36.50 -7.50 -41.80
N ASN A 894 37.21 -7.12 -42.87
CA ASN A 894 38.41 -7.82 -43.36
C ASN A 894 39.74 -7.14 -42.99
N GLY A 895 39.73 -5.87 -42.59
CA GLY A 895 40.90 -5.06 -42.22
C GLY A 895 41.56 -4.29 -43.35
N TRP A 896 41.17 -4.53 -44.60
CA TRP A 896 41.77 -3.94 -45.80
C TRP A 896 40.82 -2.93 -46.45
N ASP A 897 41.31 -1.71 -46.67
CA ASP A 897 40.56 -0.64 -47.32
C ASP A 897 41.16 -0.31 -48.70
N MET A 898 40.31 0.12 -49.63
CA MET A 898 40.72 0.63 -50.94
C MET A 898 40.64 2.16 -50.88
N VAL A 899 41.78 2.80 -50.65
CA VAL A 899 41.88 4.25 -50.38
C VAL A 899 42.17 5.03 -51.66
N GLU A 900 41.50 6.17 -51.85
CA GLU A 900 41.78 7.12 -52.94
C GLU A 900 43.15 7.78 -52.77
N THR A 901 44.00 7.76 -53.79
CA THR A 901 45.30 8.43 -53.81
C THR A 901 45.20 9.79 -54.51
N HIS A 902 45.57 10.87 -53.84
CA HIS A 902 45.76 12.20 -54.43
C HIS A 902 47.22 12.31 -54.87
N GLU A 903 47.46 12.71 -56.13
CA GLU A 903 48.80 13.04 -56.57
C GLU A 903 49.36 14.20 -55.73
N ALA A 904 50.55 14.00 -55.15
CA ALA A 904 51.27 15.06 -54.47
C ALA A 904 51.54 16.18 -55.48
N LEU A 905 51.08 17.40 -55.16
CA LEU A 905 51.45 18.59 -55.93
C LEU A 905 53.00 18.65 -56.01
N PRO A 906 53.59 18.82 -57.20
CA PRO A 906 55.04 18.87 -57.34
C PRO A 906 55.59 20.04 -56.52
N ALA A 907 56.64 19.75 -55.74
CA ALA A 907 57.33 20.73 -54.91
C ALA A 907 57.76 21.95 -55.74
N PRO A 908 57.67 23.18 -55.21
CA PRO A 908 58.14 24.36 -55.92
C PRO A 908 59.65 24.23 -56.15
N VAL A 909 60.05 24.25 -57.41
CA VAL A 909 61.45 24.32 -57.84
C VAL A 909 61.98 25.69 -57.45
N GLY A 910 62.92 25.74 -56.51
CA GLY A 910 63.74 26.92 -56.24
C GLY A 910 63.89 27.28 -54.76
N ALA A 911 64.79 26.58 -54.05
CA ALA A 911 65.59 27.16 -52.97
C ALA A 911 66.81 26.25 -52.72
N ASP A 912 68.00 26.84 -52.84
CA ASP A 912 69.33 26.22 -52.70
C ASP A 912 69.60 25.60 -51.30
N PRO A 913 70.54 24.64 -51.21
CA PRO A 913 70.79 23.89 -49.98
C PRO A 913 71.68 24.68 -49.01
N ILE A 914 71.16 24.98 -47.81
CA ILE A 914 72.01 25.34 -46.67
C ILE A 914 72.23 24.11 -45.79
N ILE A 915 73.50 23.71 -45.80
CA ILE A 915 74.26 22.81 -44.94
C ILE A 915 73.60 22.49 -43.58
N LEU A 916 73.30 21.20 -43.38
CA LEU A 916 73.09 20.58 -42.08
C LEU A 916 74.44 20.41 -41.37
N ALA A 917 74.64 21.15 -40.27
CA ALA A 917 75.60 20.76 -39.26
C ALA A 917 74.99 19.64 -38.40
N GLN A 918 75.73 18.54 -38.30
CA GLN A 918 75.47 17.42 -37.41
C GLN A 918 75.50 17.88 -35.95
N GLU A 919 74.55 17.41 -35.15
CA GLU A 919 74.79 17.08 -33.75
C GLU A 919 73.73 16.06 -33.28
N ALA A 920 74.18 14.83 -33.03
CA ALA A 920 73.53 13.93 -32.09
C ALA A 920 73.84 14.43 -30.66
N PRO A 921 73.02 14.12 -29.63
CA PRO A 921 73.33 12.87 -28.92
C PRO A 921 72.16 12.14 -28.22
N SER A 922 72.41 10.84 -28.02
CA SER A 922 72.20 10.02 -26.81
C SER A 922 70.84 9.85 -26.15
N HIS A 923 70.48 8.57 -26.06
CA HIS A 923 69.73 7.89 -24.99
C HIS A 923 69.89 8.49 -23.58
N GLY A 924 68.79 8.48 -22.82
CA GLY A 924 68.80 8.55 -21.36
C GLY A 924 67.42 8.76 -20.73
N ASN A 925 66.84 7.67 -20.20
CA ASN A 925 65.69 7.52 -19.29
C ASN A 925 64.28 7.95 -19.74
#